data_AF-A0A7H9HUX5-F1
#
_entry.id   AF-A0A7H9HUX5-F1
#
_cell.length_a   1.000
_cell.length_b   1.000
_cell.length_c   1.000
_cell.angle_alpha   90.00
_cell.angle_beta   90.00
_cell.angle_gamma   90.00
#
_symmetry.space_group_name_H-M   'P 1'
#
loop_
_entity.id
_entity.type
_entity.pdbx_description
1 polymer ?
#
loop_
_entity_poly.entity_id
_entity_poly.type
_entity_poly.pdbx_seq_one_letter_code
_entity_poly.pdbx_strand_id
1 'polypeptide(L)'
;MSSQWNTRRLSKKLASSLCGILREICSKDQILVLQPEMVSVIGEFISFSQLTSSTPVRKIIALNGQTINDLSSILNSTIEMEVVFLIDVRSDLSIPAVLPDILDKLSLKAVNLIYCSWETQKANCLVNYGQDEGFKIRHFIQSQLPKEIDVHLHRLDMLALPQIDDNLLIGNFLFNSDGGNMYSPRVFSMQSATRAILVDNMANCLQSLIKETKSIITDAIAFGEESKRLVHLLRGRIEASEDEEETFIKDTLYGDKYSGIEKDLIVFERDMDPLTPLLTQLTYSGLLDEIYGLSTDGKVNGLEDVALKYRTDEIWDNLKFMNFGALGPQLNQMAKDLQDKYDARHKAESVGEIKQFVESLSSLQAKQKLLKVHTTLSSNVLQEVENNASIQFNRILELEQNLLLGNLDHRSSCDSLLELIYEGEVSLKRILRLICLSSLCKYGLRDKDYELIKRELIDSYGIETCFQLERLTLSGLFSSKSLLATHNSAWNKEYRYISTWLDTLPPIEDEATEVPNLKSSHDAANPRDATFAYCGVIPLAVRFVQLLYDRSVISKNYASQQPYIISRRPSLAKTGPLFEQIYGNANLVHEESWLLDLKKNKKRVTIGQKDNKTSDITIIAFLGGVTLGEIATLKFLQNKLQAMNINKRFIFVCDGIINGTHYIQ
;
A
#
# COMPACT_ATOMS: atom_id res chain seq x y z
N MET A 1 0.82 -6.31 29.29
CA MET A 1 0.34 -6.18 27.89
C MET A 1 1.55 -6.19 26.98
N SER A 2 1.49 -6.80 25.79
CA SER A 2 2.60 -6.76 24.83
C SER A 2 2.71 -5.34 24.26
N SER A 3 3.81 -4.64 24.51
CA SER A 3 4.09 -3.30 23.95
C SER A 3 4.30 -3.29 22.43
N GLN A 4 4.45 -4.46 21.82
CA GLN A 4 4.67 -4.60 20.38
C GLN A 4 3.41 -5.09 19.66
N TRP A 5 3.08 -4.43 18.54
CA TRP A 5 2.05 -4.88 17.62
C TRP A 5 2.40 -6.27 17.07
N ASN A 6 1.49 -7.22 17.30
CA ASN A 6 1.50 -8.50 16.62
C ASN A 6 0.41 -8.48 15.54
N THR A 7 0.78 -8.01 14.35
CA THR A 7 -0.11 -7.85 13.19
C THR A 7 -0.80 -9.16 12.80
N ARG A 8 -0.17 -10.31 13.09
CA ARG A 8 -0.73 -11.65 12.83
C ARG A 8 -1.97 -11.98 13.66
N ARG A 9 -2.21 -11.28 14.78
CA ARG A 9 -3.44 -11.46 15.58
C ARG A 9 -4.66 -10.85 14.92
N LEU A 10 -4.49 -9.84 14.07
CA LEU A 10 -5.60 -9.17 13.37
C LEU A 10 -6.37 -10.14 12.48
N SER A 11 -5.65 -10.95 11.68
CA SER A 11 -6.26 -12.01 10.85
C SER A 11 -7.06 -13.01 11.68
N LYS A 12 -6.54 -13.43 12.85
CA LYS A 12 -7.24 -14.39 13.73
C LYS A 12 -8.50 -13.78 14.34
N LYS A 13 -8.47 -12.50 14.72
CA LYS A 13 -9.65 -11.80 15.25
C LYS A 13 -10.74 -11.71 14.18
N LEU A 14 -10.38 -11.28 12.97
CA LEU A 14 -11.34 -11.17 11.87
C LEU A 14 -11.93 -12.52 11.46
N ALA A 15 -11.10 -13.57 11.39
CA ALA A 15 -11.56 -14.95 11.16
C ALA A 15 -12.58 -15.39 12.23
N SER A 16 -12.28 -15.13 13.51
CA SER A 16 -13.17 -15.48 14.61
C SER A 16 -14.50 -14.72 14.55
N SER A 17 -14.45 -13.43 14.17
CA SER A 17 -15.64 -12.59 13.98
C SER A 17 -16.54 -13.12 12.86
N LEU A 18 -15.97 -13.40 11.68
CA LEU A 18 -16.72 -13.96 10.55
C LEU A 18 -17.33 -15.33 10.90
N CYS A 19 -16.56 -16.21 11.54
CA CYS A 19 -17.07 -17.50 11.99
C CYS A 19 -18.13 -17.39 13.08
N GLY A 20 -18.10 -16.34 13.91
CA GLY A 20 -19.17 -16.01 14.86
C GLY A 20 -20.48 -15.70 14.12
N ILE A 21 -20.44 -14.71 13.23
CA ILE A 21 -21.60 -14.25 12.45
C ILE A 21 -22.22 -15.41 11.66
N LEU A 22 -21.41 -16.20 10.95
CA LEU A 22 -21.92 -17.32 10.15
C LEU A 22 -22.58 -18.42 11.00
N ARG A 23 -22.15 -18.61 12.25
CA ARG A 23 -22.81 -19.56 13.18
C ARG A 23 -24.10 -18.99 13.77
N GLU A 24 -24.18 -17.69 13.95
CA GLU A 24 -25.36 -17.00 14.49
C GLU A 24 -26.50 -16.92 13.47
N ILE A 25 -26.19 -16.80 12.17
CA ILE A 25 -27.19 -16.73 11.10
C ILE A 25 -28.10 -17.96 11.08
N CYS A 26 -27.52 -19.17 10.98
CA CYS A 26 -28.31 -20.40 10.95
C CYS A 26 -27.44 -21.63 11.25
N SER A 27 -28.04 -22.66 11.83
CA SER A 27 -27.39 -23.96 12.06
C SER A 27 -27.39 -24.90 10.84
N LYS A 28 -28.15 -24.60 9.79
CA LYS A 28 -28.21 -25.38 8.55
C LYS A 28 -26.97 -25.12 7.68
N ASP A 29 -26.69 -26.03 6.75
CA ASP A 29 -25.61 -25.85 5.78
C ASP A 29 -25.83 -24.58 4.93
N GLN A 30 -24.76 -23.82 4.70
CA GLN A 30 -24.82 -22.50 4.05
C GLN A 30 -24.04 -22.49 2.72
N ILE A 31 -24.58 -21.73 1.76
CA ILE A 31 -23.88 -21.29 0.55
C ILE A 31 -23.49 -19.83 0.76
N LEU A 32 -22.19 -19.56 0.79
CA LEU A 32 -21.66 -18.21 0.97
C LEU A 32 -21.40 -17.58 -0.41
N VAL A 33 -22.20 -16.58 -0.76
CA VAL A 33 -22.05 -15.81 -2.00
C VAL A 33 -21.20 -14.58 -1.71
N LEU A 34 -20.00 -14.52 -2.27
CA LEU A 34 -19.02 -13.47 -2.03
C LEU A 34 -18.94 -12.50 -3.20
N GLN A 35 -18.93 -11.20 -2.91
CA GLN A 35 -18.46 -10.22 -3.88
C GLN A 35 -17.04 -10.59 -4.38
N PRO A 36 -16.73 -10.50 -5.70
CA PRO A 36 -15.48 -11.01 -6.26
C PRO A 36 -14.21 -10.48 -5.59
N GLU A 37 -14.18 -9.18 -5.28
CA GLU A 37 -13.03 -8.54 -4.64
C GLU A 37 -12.78 -9.07 -3.22
N MET A 38 -13.82 -9.56 -2.54
CA MET A 38 -13.72 -10.09 -1.18
C MET A 38 -13.17 -11.52 -1.12
N VAL A 39 -13.09 -12.23 -2.25
CA VAL A 39 -12.55 -13.59 -2.29
C VAL A 39 -11.08 -13.61 -1.87
N SER A 40 -10.27 -12.70 -2.40
CA SER A 40 -8.85 -12.58 -2.03
C SER A 40 -8.69 -12.09 -0.59
N VAL A 41 -9.45 -11.09 -0.18
CA VAL A 41 -9.40 -10.53 1.18
C VAL A 41 -9.74 -11.59 2.24
N ILE A 42 -10.78 -12.40 2.03
CA ILE A 42 -11.15 -13.48 2.95
C ILE A 42 -10.08 -14.57 3.01
N GLY A 43 -9.51 -14.92 1.85
CA GLY A 43 -8.43 -15.90 1.74
C GLY A 43 -7.17 -15.57 2.55
N GLU A 44 -6.96 -14.30 2.89
CA GLU A 44 -5.82 -13.84 3.70
C GLU A 44 -5.95 -14.14 5.20
N PHE A 45 -7.18 -14.27 5.72
CA PHE A 45 -7.40 -14.50 7.14
C PHE A 45 -8.05 -15.83 7.48
N ILE A 46 -8.70 -16.49 6.53
CA ILE A 46 -9.28 -17.83 6.75
C ILE A 46 -9.25 -18.67 5.46
N SER A 47 -8.77 -19.91 5.57
CA SER A 47 -8.82 -20.84 4.44
C SER A 47 -10.21 -21.47 4.29
N PHE A 48 -10.56 -21.93 3.08
CA PHE A 48 -11.82 -22.63 2.87
C PHE A 48 -11.99 -23.85 3.79
N SER A 49 -10.93 -24.63 3.99
CA SER A 49 -10.96 -25.78 4.91
C SER A 49 -11.19 -25.37 6.37
N GLN A 50 -10.63 -24.24 6.80
CA GLN A 50 -10.88 -23.72 8.15
C GLN A 50 -12.31 -23.22 8.28
N LEU A 51 -12.81 -22.51 7.26
CA LEU A 51 -14.19 -22.02 7.22
C LEU A 51 -15.19 -23.17 7.33
N THR A 52 -15.09 -24.20 6.48
CA THR A 52 -16.02 -25.34 6.48
C THR A 52 -15.96 -26.16 7.78
N SER A 53 -14.79 -26.24 8.43
CA SER A 53 -14.65 -26.92 9.72
C SER A 53 -15.23 -26.13 10.90
N SER A 54 -15.26 -24.80 10.80
CA SER A 54 -15.62 -23.90 11.90
C SER A 54 -17.03 -23.31 11.77
N THR A 55 -17.66 -23.43 10.60
CA THR A 55 -18.97 -22.86 10.28
C THR A 55 -19.85 -23.84 9.48
N PRO A 56 -21.15 -23.53 9.33
CA PRO A 56 -22.05 -24.31 8.48
C PRO A 56 -21.81 -24.14 6.97
N VAL A 57 -20.84 -23.32 6.54
CA VAL A 57 -20.55 -23.11 5.12
C VAL A 57 -20.09 -24.41 4.46
N ARG A 58 -20.64 -24.72 3.29
CA ARG A 58 -20.26 -25.89 2.47
C ARG A 58 -19.82 -25.52 1.06
N LYS A 59 -20.31 -24.40 0.52
CA LYS A 59 -19.98 -23.92 -0.82
C LYS A 59 -19.74 -22.42 -0.79
N ILE A 60 -18.85 -21.95 -1.65
CA ILE A 60 -18.59 -20.54 -1.91
C ILE A 60 -18.87 -20.29 -3.39
N ILE A 61 -19.56 -19.20 -3.70
CA ILE A 61 -19.85 -18.75 -5.07
C ILE A 61 -19.45 -17.28 -5.18
N ALA A 62 -18.84 -16.88 -6.28
CA ALA A 62 -18.59 -15.47 -6.55
C ALA A 62 -19.86 -14.80 -7.10
N LEU A 63 -20.15 -13.58 -6.64
CA LEU A 63 -21.27 -12.77 -7.09
C LEU A 63 -20.96 -12.18 -8.47
N ASN A 64 -21.57 -12.74 -9.50
CA ASN A 64 -21.37 -12.39 -10.90
C ASN A 64 -22.63 -12.73 -11.73
N GLY A 65 -22.57 -12.55 -13.05
CA GLY A 65 -23.70 -12.86 -13.94
C GLY A 65 -24.12 -14.34 -13.99
N GLN A 66 -23.27 -15.28 -13.54
CA GLN A 66 -23.55 -16.71 -13.52
C GLN A 66 -24.13 -17.20 -12.20
N THR A 67 -24.11 -16.37 -11.14
CA THR A 67 -24.54 -16.74 -9.79
C THR A 67 -25.94 -17.36 -9.74
N ILE A 68 -26.88 -16.91 -10.58
CA ILE A 68 -28.25 -17.47 -10.63
C ILE A 68 -28.23 -18.94 -11.10
N ASN A 69 -27.46 -19.24 -12.14
CA ASN A 69 -27.33 -20.58 -12.68
C ASN A 69 -26.65 -21.50 -11.67
N ASP A 70 -25.61 -21.00 -11.00
CA ASP A 70 -24.87 -21.76 -9.99
C ASP A 70 -25.76 -22.05 -8.77
N LEU A 71 -26.46 -21.04 -8.25
CA LEU A 71 -27.37 -21.19 -7.11
C LEU A 71 -28.53 -22.12 -7.44
N SER A 72 -29.20 -21.95 -8.58
CA SER A 72 -30.32 -22.81 -8.98
C SER A 72 -29.90 -24.27 -9.16
N SER A 73 -28.72 -24.52 -9.75
CA SER A 73 -28.09 -25.84 -9.85
C SER A 73 -27.89 -26.48 -8.46
N ILE A 74 -27.36 -25.72 -7.50
CA ILE A 74 -27.03 -26.24 -6.17
C ILE A 74 -28.29 -26.46 -5.33
N LEU A 75 -29.23 -25.50 -5.33
CA LEU A 75 -30.47 -25.57 -4.57
C LEU A 75 -31.40 -26.68 -5.08
N ASN A 76 -31.34 -27.02 -6.37
CA ASN A 76 -32.12 -28.14 -6.93
C ASN A 76 -31.49 -29.51 -6.67
N SER A 77 -30.18 -29.59 -6.39
CA SER A 77 -29.43 -30.85 -6.28
C SER A 77 -29.12 -31.27 -4.83
N THR A 78 -29.26 -30.38 -3.85
CA THR A 78 -28.79 -30.59 -2.48
C THR A 78 -29.90 -30.30 -1.44
N ILE A 79 -29.76 -30.84 -0.23
CA ILE A 79 -30.58 -30.57 0.98
C ILE A 79 -30.75 -29.05 1.16
N GLU A 80 -31.87 -28.60 1.79
CA GLU A 80 -32.16 -27.19 2.15
C GLU A 80 -30.91 -26.43 2.68
N MET A 81 -30.17 -25.80 1.79
CA MET A 81 -29.05 -24.92 2.12
C MET A 81 -29.53 -23.48 2.14
N GLU A 82 -29.00 -22.71 3.08
CA GLU A 82 -29.32 -21.30 3.20
C GLU A 82 -28.30 -20.44 2.45
N VAL A 83 -28.78 -19.44 1.72
CA VAL A 83 -27.92 -18.54 0.94
C VAL A 83 -27.59 -17.31 1.79
N VAL A 84 -26.29 -17.06 1.98
CA VAL A 84 -25.76 -15.91 2.71
C VAL A 84 -24.92 -15.08 1.75
N PHE A 85 -25.25 -13.80 1.61
CA PHE A 85 -24.47 -12.87 0.79
C PHE A 85 -23.46 -12.12 1.65
N LEU A 86 -22.23 -11.95 1.16
CA LEU A 86 -21.21 -11.09 1.78
C LEU A 86 -20.75 -10.05 0.76
N ILE A 87 -21.00 -8.78 1.09
CA ILE A 87 -20.67 -7.63 0.23
C ILE A 87 -19.76 -6.64 0.97
N ASP A 88 -18.99 -5.88 0.21
CA ASP A 88 -18.25 -4.73 0.72
C ASP A 88 -18.90 -3.44 0.24
N VAL A 89 -19.27 -2.58 1.19
CA VAL A 89 -19.96 -1.31 0.95
C VAL A 89 -19.16 -0.13 1.47
N ARG A 90 -17.91 -0.36 1.94
CA ARG A 90 -17.09 0.66 2.61
C ARG A 90 -16.70 1.81 1.67
N SER A 91 -16.33 1.51 0.43
CA SER A 91 -15.92 2.51 -0.56
C SER A 91 -17.12 3.18 -1.25
N ASP A 92 -18.13 2.40 -1.61
CA ASP A 92 -19.11 2.84 -2.62
C ASP A 92 -20.42 3.31 -2.00
N LEU A 93 -20.66 2.94 -0.73
CA LEU A 93 -21.95 3.11 -0.04
C LEU A 93 -23.14 2.58 -0.86
N SER A 94 -22.87 1.70 -1.82
CA SER A 94 -23.82 1.07 -2.72
C SER A 94 -23.70 -0.45 -2.62
N ILE A 95 -24.80 -1.14 -2.93
CA ILE A 95 -24.76 -2.60 -3.07
C ILE A 95 -24.30 -2.97 -4.48
N PRO A 96 -23.69 -4.16 -4.69
CA PRO A 96 -23.35 -4.63 -6.02
C PRO A 96 -24.55 -4.61 -6.96
N ALA A 97 -24.41 -4.01 -8.15
CA ALA A 97 -25.52 -3.76 -9.07
C ALA A 97 -26.27 -5.03 -9.50
N VAL A 98 -25.60 -6.18 -9.49
CA VAL A 98 -26.19 -7.49 -9.87
C VAL A 98 -27.06 -8.07 -8.74
N LEU A 99 -26.89 -7.61 -7.50
CA LEU A 99 -27.54 -8.21 -6.33
C LEU A 99 -29.08 -8.08 -6.38
N PRO A 100 -29.68 -6.90 -6.64
CA PRO A 100 -31.15 -6.79 -6.74
C PRO A 100 -31.76 -7.75 -7.76
N ASP A 101 -31.18 -7.80 -8.97
CA ASP A 101 -31.65 -8.67 -10.06
C ASP A 101 -31.58 -10.17 -9.69
N ILE A 102 -30.55 -10.57 -8.94
CA ILE A 102 -30.38 -11.95 -8.45
C ILE A 102 -31.47 -12.28 -7.43
N LEU A 103 -31.71 -11.37 -6.48
CA LEU A 103 -32.68 -11.58 -5.41
C LEU A 103 -34.12 -11.65 -5.94
N ASP A 104 -34.47 -10.80 -6.91
CA ASP A 104 -35.78 -10.83 -7.57
C ASP A 104 -36.02 -12.16 -8.30
N LYS A 105 -35.02 -12.66 -9.05
CA LYS A 105 -35.14 -13.90 -9.82
C LYS A 105 -35.17 -15.16 -8.96
N LEU A 106 -34.51 -15.16 -7.81
CA LEU A 106 -34.52 -16.30 -6.88
C LEU A 106 -35.83 -16.38 -6.07
N SER A 107 -36.67 -15.34 -6.10
CA SER A 107 -37.96 -15.29 -5.36
C SER A 107 -37.80 -15.62 -3.86
N LEU A 108 -36.69 -15.19 -3.25
CA LEU A 108 -36.40 -15.42 -1.83
C LEU A 108 -37.27 -14.51 -0.97
N LYS A 109 -37.95 -15.08 0.04
CA LYS A 109 -38.76 -14.31 1.01
C LYS A 109 -37.92 -13.56 2.04
N ALA A 110 -36.78 -14.13 2.40
CA ALA A 110 -35.84 -13.57 3.36
C ALA A 110 -34.39 -13.81 2.89
N VAL A 111 -33.50 -12.87 3.20
CA VAL A 111 -32.09 -12.90 2.79
C VAL A 111 -31.20 -12.49 3.95
N ASN A 112 -30.18 -13.31 4.23
CA ASN A 112 -29.10 -12.97 5.14
C ASN A 112 -27.96 -12.29 4.37
N LEU A 113 -27.64 -11.06 4.76
CA LEU A 113 -26.62 -10.24 4.11
C LEU A 113 -25.61 -9.76 5.13
N ILE A 114 -24.39 -10.28 5.03
CA ILE A 114 -23.21 -9.80 5.73
C ILE A 114 -22.64 -8.62 4.95
N TYR A 115 -22.44 -7.48 5.59
CA TYR A 115 -21.80 -6.33 4.96
C TYR A 115 -20.53 -5.93 5.72
N CYS A 116 -19.47 -5.64 4.97
CA CYS A 116 -18.22 -5.16 5.53
C CYS A 116 -18.39 -3.72 6.02
N SER A 117 -17.89 -3.44 7.22
CA SER A 117 -17.85 -2.09 7.77
C SER A 117 -16.66 -1.91 8.70
N TRP A 118 -16.55 -0.73 9.31
CA TRP A 118 -15.58 -0.49 10.37
C TRP A 118 -16.29 -0.50 11.72
N GLU A 119 -15.61 -1.00 12.76
CA GLU A 119 -16.12 -0.97 14.13
C GLU A 119 -16.52 0.46 14.56
N THR A 120 -15.80 1.46 14.05
CA THR A 120 -15.95 2.88 14.38
C THR A 120 -16.87 3.64 13.42
N GLN A 121 -17.50 2.97 12.43
CA GLN A 121 -18.34 3.62 11.43
C GLN A 121 -19.67 4.09 12.03
N LYS A 122 -19.77 5.38 12.35
CA LYS A 122 -20.96 5.98 12.98
C LYS A 122 -22.19 6.03 12.05
N ALA A 123 -22.00 6.08 10.73
CA ALA A 123 -23.10 6.19 9.77
C ALA A 123 -24.10 5.02 9.83
N ASN A 124 -23.64 3.83 10.23
CA ASN A 124 -24.52 2.67 10.38
C ASN A 124 -25.47 2.77 11.58
N CYS A 125 -25.17 3.65 12.55
CA CYS A 125 -25.99 3.86 13.75
C CYS A 125 -27.22 4.74 13.47
N LEU A 126 -27.37 5.32 12.28
CA LEU A 126 -28.52 6.15 11.92
C LEU A 126 -29.86 5.40 11.98
N VAL A 127 -29.85 4.07 11.88
CA VAL A 127 -31.05 3.21 12.06
C VAL A 127 -31.58 3.25 13.50
N ASN A 128 -30.72 3.62 14.46
CA ASN A 128 -31.09 3.73 15.87
C ASN A 128 -31.59 5.14 16.23
N TYR A 129 -31.38 6.12 15.34
CA TYR A 129 -31.87 7.49 15.53
C TYR A 129 -33.38 7.55 15.25
N GLY A 130 -34.17 8.06 16.20
CA GLY A 130 -35.62 8.24 16.04
C GLY A 130 -36.50 7.05 16.44
N GLN A 131 -35.95 6.00 17.06
CA GLN A 131 -36.76 4.89 17.59
C GLN A 131 -37.77 5.36 18.64
N ASP A 132 -37.46 6.41 19.40
CA ASP A 132 -38.35 6.99 20.40
C ASP A 132 -39.48 7.87 19.81
N GLU A 133 -39.39 8.29 18.54
CA GLU A 133 -40.38 9.15 17.88
C GLU A 133 -41.19 8.44 16.77
N GLY A 134 -41.10 7.11 16.67
CA GLY A 134 -41.83 6.33 15.67
C GLY A 134 -41.32 6.46 14.22
N PHE A 135 -40.23 7.21 14.00
CA PHE A 135 -39.56 7.32 12.71
C PHE A 135 -38.39 6.33 12.63
N LYS A 136 -38.59 5.20 11.92
CA LYS A 136 -37.51 4.23 11.66
C LYS A 136 -36.89 4.50 10.29
N ILE A 137 -35.72 5.16 10.27
CA ILE A 137 -34.92 5.28 9.05
C ILE A 137 -34.41 3.89 8.65
N ARG A 138 -34.70 3.44 7.43
CA ARG A 138 -34.18 2.17 6.91
C ARG A 138 -32.67 2.28 6.70
N HIS A 139 -31.96 1.16 6.92
CA HIS A 139 -30.54 1.11 6.59
C HIS A 139 -30.33 1.37 5.09
N PHE A 140 -29.24 2.04 4.70
CA PHE A 140 -29.01 2.42 3.30
C PHE A 140 -28.97 1.19 2.36
N ILE A 141 -28.41 0.07 2.82
CA ILE A 141 -28.43 -1.23 2.10
C ILE A 141 -29.87 -1.69 1.86
N GLN A 142 -30.73 -1.65 2.89
CA GLN A 142 -32.14 -2.05 2.77
C GLN A 142 -32.93 -1.09 1.86
N SER A 143 -32.54 0.18 1.78
CA SER A 143 -33.20 1.14 0.88
C SER A 143 -32.88 0.91 -0.60
N GLN A 144 -31.79 0.19 -0.91
CA GLN A 144 -31.37 -0.15 -2.27
C GLN A 144 -31.93 -1.50 -2.75
N LEU A 145 -32.59 -2.25 -1.86
CA LEU A 145 -33.18 -3.55 -2.15
C LEU A 145 -34.71 -3.46 -2.36
N PRO A 146 -35.31 -4.42 -3.10
CA PRO A 146 -36.76 -4.51 -3.26
C PRO A 146 -37.50 -4.55 -1.91
N LYS A 147 -38.67 -3.92 -1.82
CA LYS A 147 -39.38 -3.73 -0.54
C LYS A 147 -40.03 -5.02 -0.02
N GLU A 148 -40.24 -5.97 -0.90
CA GLU A 148 -40.95 -7.23 -0.68
C GLU A 148 -40.08 -8.29 0.01
N ILE A 149 -38.76 -8.07 0.09
CA ILE A 149 -37.78 -9.01 0.63
C ILE A 149 -37.44 -8.62 2.07
N ASP A 150 -37.54 -9.57 3.01
CA ASP A 150 -37.05 -9.36 4.37
C ASP A 150 -35.52 -9.52 4.40
N VAL A 151 -34.80 -8.48 4.80
CA VAL A 151 -33.33 -8.45 4.73
C VAL A 151 -32.75 -8.39 6.14
N HIS A 152 -32.11 -9.48 6.54
CA HIS A 152 -31.36 -9.58 7.79
C HIS A 152 -29.92 -9.15 7.56
N LEU A 153 -29.58 -7.97 8.09
CA LEU A 153 -28.25 -7.39 7.97
C LEU A 153 -27.35 -7.83 9.12
N HIS A 154 -26.18 -8.33 8.78
CA HIS A 154 -25.13 -8.72 9.72
C HIS A 154 -23.87 -7.91 9.45
N ARG A 155 -23.33 -7.24 10.47
CA ARG A 155 -22.16 -6.37 10.30
C ARG A 155 -20.87 -7.17 10.52
N LEU A 156 -19.95 -7.12 9.54
CA LEU A 156 -18.60 -7.62 9.70
C LEU A 156 -17.63 -6.44 9.89
N ASP A 157 -17.10 -6.30 11.11
CA ASP A 157 -16.15 -5.24 11.44
C ASP A 157 -14.75 -5.60 10.92
N MET A 158 -14.37 -4.94 9.82
CA MET A 158 -13.10 -5.15 9.12
C MET A 158 -11.93 -4.51 9.86
N LEU A 159 -10.75 -5.10 9.68
CA LEU A 159 -9.46 -4.56 10.08
C LEU A 159 -8.52 -4.59 8.88
N ALA A 160 -7.59 -3.65 8.78
CA ALA A 160 -6.53 -3.77 7.79
C ALA A 160 -5.65 -4.99 8.10
N LEU A 161 -5.33 -5.76 7.08
CA LEU A 161 -4.66 -7.05 7.22
C LEU A 161 -3.23 -7.00 6.67
N PRO A 162 -2.29 -7.74 7.29
CA PRO A 162 -0.93 -7.85 6.78
C PRO A 162 -0.90 -8.68 5.49
N GLN A 163 -0.68 -7.99 4.37
CA GLN A 163 -0.68 -8.54 3.00
C GLN A 163 0.68 -8.28 2.36
N ILE A 164 1.24 -9.25 1.62
CA ILE A 164 2.60 -9.25 1.03
C ILE A 164 3.74 -9.25 2.08
N ASP A 165 3.55 -8.59 3.22
CA ASP A 165 4.51 -8.47 4.31
C ASP A 165 3.84 -8.37 5.69
N ASP A 166 4.52 -8.85 6.74
CA ASP A 166 4.02 -8.81 8.12
C ASP A 166 3.71 -7.39 8.64
N ASN A 167 4.42 -6.36 8.18
CA ASN A 167 4.27 -4.97 8.62
C ASN A 167 3.56 -4.08 7.57
N LEU A 168 2.97 -4.66 6.52
CA LEU A 168 2.21 -3.94 5.49
C LEU A 168 0.72 -4.25 5.64
N LEU A 169 0.00 -3.40 6.36
CA LEU A 169 -1.44 -3.53 6.60
C LEU A 169 -2.21 -2.82 5.49
N ILE A 170 -3.03 -3.57 4.75
CA ILE A 170 -3.77 -3.05 3.60
C ILE A 170 -5.27 -3.08 3.90
N GLY A 171 -5.95 -1.96 3.67
CA GLY A 171 -7.38 -1.77 3.92
C GLY A 171 -8.30 -2.24 2.79
N ASN A 172 -7.78 -2.28 1.55
CA ASN A 172 -8.50 -2.65 0.32
C ASN A 172 -9.75 -1.78 0.08
N PHE A 173 -9.58 -0.46 0.10
CA PHE A 173 -10.66 0.51 -0.16
C PHE A 173 -10.20 1.71 -1.03
N LEU A 174 -9.03 1.61 -1.66
CA LEU A 174 -8.57 2.59 -2.65
C LEU A 174 -9.35 2.52 -3.96
N PHE A 175 -9.83 1.34 -4.35
CA PHE A 175 -10.60 1.13 -5.56
C PHE A 175 -12.06 0.83 -5.21
N ASN A 176 -12.99 1.37 -5.99
CA ASN A 176 -14.41 1.02 -5.91
C ASN A 176 -14.71 -0.32 -6.59
N SER A 177 -15.96 -0.79 -6.53
CA SER A 177 -16.42 -2.03 -7.19
C SER A 177 -16.20 -2.05 -8.70
N ASP A 178 -16.11 -0.89 -9.34
CA ASP A 178 -15.86 -0.75 -10.78
C ASP A 178 -14.35 -0.66 -11.13
N GLY A 179 -13.47 -0.81 -10.13
CA GLY A 179 -12.02 -0.67 -10.26
C GLY A 179 -11.52 0.76 -10.45
N GLY A 180 -12.38 1.76 -10.22
CA GLY A 180 -12.04 3.18 -10.22
C GLY A 180 -11.30 3.59 -8.96
N ASN A 181 -10.22 4.36 -9.12
CA ASN A 181 -9.42 4.88 -8.00
C ASN A 181 -10.18 5.99 -7.25
N MET A 182 -10.36 5.84 -5.95
CA MET A 182 -11.10 6.78 -5.08
C MET A 182 -10.30 8.04 -4.74
N TYR A 183 -8.97 8.01 -4.86
CA TYR A 183 -8.13 9.19 -4.67
C TYR A 183 -8.01 10.03 -5.94
N SER A 184 -8.00 9.37 -7.10
CA SER A 184 -7.94 10.01 -8.42
C SER A 184 -9.02 9.42 -9.34
N PRO A 185 -10.30 9.78 -9.15
CA PRO A 185 -11.39 9.19 -9.89
C PRO A 185 -11.37 9.61 -11.37
N ARG A 186 -11.97 8.77 -12.22
CA ARG A 186 -12.12 9.07 -13.65
C ARG A 186 -12.85 10.39 -13.91
N VAL A 187 -13.77 10.78 -13.04
CA VAL A 187 -14.50 12.05 -13.16
C VAL A 187 -13.93 13.03 -12.15
N PHE A 188 -13.18 14.03 -12.63
CA PHE A 188 -12.48 14.99 -11.77
C PHE A 188 -13.42 15.74 -10.80
N SER A 189 -14.65 16.06 -11.22
CA SER A 189 -15.63 16.72 -10.34
C SER A 189 -16.04 15.88 -9.12
N MET A 190 -15.82 14.56 -9.15
CA MET A 190 -16.08 13.64 -8.04
C MET A 190 -14.89 13.50 -7.08
N GLN A 191 -13.72 14.07 -7.40
CA GLN A 191 -12.48 13.91 -6.63
C GLN A 191 -12.63 14.33 -5.17
N SER A 192 -13.26 15.48 -4.91
CA SER A 192 -13.47 15.96 -3.54
C SER A 192 -14.32 14.98 -2.71
N ALA A 193 -15.42 14.48 -3.28
CA ALA A 193 -16.31 13.55 -2.59
C ALA A 193 -15.66 12.18 -2.35
N THR A 194 -14.99 11.63 -3.37
CA THR A 194 -14.32 10.33 -3.29
C THR A 194 -13.12 10.34 -2.34
N ARG A 195 -12.29 11.40 -2.36
CA ARG A 195 -11.22 11.60 -1.37
C ARG A 195 -11.78 11.75 0.04
N ALA A 196 -12.89 12.45 0.24
CA ALA A 196 -13.52 12.56 1.55
C ALA A 196 -13.98 11.19 2.10
N ILE A 197 -14.58 10.35 1.26
CA ILE A 197 -14.94 8.97 1.61
C ILE A 197 -13.69 8.14 1.95
N LEU A 198 -12.62 8.30 1.17
CA LEU A 198 -11.35 7.61 1.41
C LEU A 198 -10.70 8.02 2.75
N VAL A 199 -10.69 9.31 3.05
CA VAL A 199 -10.21 9.87 4.33
C VAL A 199 -11.05 9.36 5.49
N ASP A 200 -12.38 9.31 5.35
CA ASP A 200 -13.27 8.74 6.36
C ASP A 200 -12.95 7.26 6.63
N ASN A 201 -12.83 6.46 5.57
CA ASN A 201 -12.46 5.04 5.67
C ASN A 201 -11.09 4.85 6.33
N MET A 202 -10.09 5.66 5.96
CA MET A 202 -8.76 5.60 6.58
C MET A 202 -8.80 6.00 8.06
N ALA A 203 -9.58 7.02 8.45
CA ALA A 203 -9.75 7.41 9.84
C ALA A 203 -10.34 6.26 10.66
N ASN A 204 -11.38 5.61 10.14
CA ASN A 204 -12.01 4.46 10.78
C ASN A 204 -11.07 3.24 10.87
N CYS A 205 -10.31 2.98 9.81
CA CYS A 205 -9.31 1.93 9.75
C CYS A 205 -8.24 2.13 10.85
N LEU A 206 -7.64 3.32 10.91
CA LEU A 206 -6.63 3.67 11.91
C LEU A 206 -7.21 3.63 13.33
N GLN A 207 -8.40 4.18 13.55
CA GLN A 207 -9.06 4.15 14.86
C GLN A 207 -9.32 2.71 15.32
N SER A 208 -9.78 1.83 14.44
CA SER A 208 -10.02 0.41 14.74
C SER A 208 -8.73 -0.32 15.11
N LEU A 209 -7.62 -0.06 14.40
CA LEU A 209 -6.30 -0.60 14.73
C LEU A 209 -5.78 -0.08 16.08
N ILE A 210 -5.93 1.23 16.33
CA ILE A 210 -5.51 1.87 17.58
C ILE A 210 -6.27 1.27 18.76
N LYS A 211 -7.60 1.11 18.65
CA LYS A 211 -8.44 0.48 19.67
C LYS A 211 -8.05 -0.97 19.93
N GLU A 212 -7.89 -1.76 18.86
CA GLU A 212 -7.54 -3.18 18.97
C GLU A 212 -6.17 -3.41 19.61
N THR A 213 -5.21 -2.54 19.28
CA THR A 213 -3.85 -2.63 19.81
C THR A 213 -3.67 -1.87 21.12
N LYS A 214 -4.71 -1.16 21.59
CA LYS A 214 -4.70 -0.25 22.73
C LYS A 214 -3.58 0.79 22.64
N SER A 215 -3.29 1.28 21.43
CA SER A 215 -2.19 2.21 21.17
C SER A 215 -2.58 3.65 21.52
N ILE A 216 -1.59 4.49 21.80
CA ILE A 216 -1.79 5.93 21.97
C ILE A 216 -0.88 6.65 20.99
N ILE A 217 -1.46 7.51 20.15
CA ILE A 217 -0.70 8.37 19.25
C ILE A 217 -0.14 9.55 20.03
N THR A 218 1.14 9.85 19.84
CA THR A 218 1.86 10.89 20.58
C THR A 218 2.19 12.08 19.71
N ASP A 219 2.92 11.85 18.63
CA ASP A 219 3.22 12.83 17.61
C ASP A 219 2.57 12.39 16.29
N ALA A 220 1.89 13.33 15.62
CA ALA A 220 1.23 13.12 14.35
C ALA A 220 1.76 14.10 13.30
N ILE A 221 2.13 13.58 12.12
CA ILE A 221 2.64 14.37 11.01
C ILE A 221 1.81 14.07 9.76
N ALA A 222 1.35 15.12 9.10
CA ALA A 222 0.60 15.04 7.87
C ALA A 222 1.40 15.70 6.73
N PHE A 223 1.62 14.95 5.66
CA PHE A 223 2.13 15.45 4.39
C PHE A 223 0.97 15.53 3.40
N GLY A 224 0.42 16.73 3.21
CA GLY A 224 -0.67 17.01 2.29
C GLY A 224 -1.97 17.48 2.94
N GLU A 225 -2.92 17.96 2.13
CA GLU A 225 -4.19 18.52 2.62
C GLU A 225 -5.16 17.45 3.12
N GLU A 226 -5.33 16.35 2.39
CA GLU A 226 -6.19 15.24 2.83
C GLU A 226 -5.55 14.51 4.03
N SER A 227 -4.22 14.43 4.06
CA SER A 227 -3.48 13.94 5.23
C SER A 227 -3.78 14.77 6.48
N LYS A 228 -3.83 16.11 6.38
CA LYS A 228 -4.19 16.98 7.50
C LYS A 228 -5.61 16.78 7.96
N ARG A 229 -6.56 16.69 7.02
CA ARG A 229 -7.96 16.40 7.32
C ARG A 229 -8.09 15.05 8.03
N LEU A 230 -7.36 14.03 7.58
CA LEU A 230 -7.33 12.72 8.23
C LEU A 230 -6.83 12.80 9.68
N VAL A 231 -5.68 13.45 9.92
CA VAL A 231 -5.11 13.59 11.27
C VAL A 231 -6.09 14.31 12.20
N HIS A 232 -6.67 15.44 11.74
CA HIS A 232 -7.65 16.19 12.52
C HIS A 232 -8.91 15.38 12.82
N LEU A 233 -9.47 14.69 11.82
CA LEU A 233 -10.65 13.84 11.95
C LEU A 233 -10.40 12.68 12.92
N LEU A 234 -9.26 12.00 12.79
CA LEU A 234 -8.89 10.88 13.64
C LEU A 234 -8.71 11.33 15.09
N ARG A 235 -8.03 12.47 15.33
CA ARG A 235 -7.85 13.05 16.66
C ARG A 235 -9.20 13.30 17.34
N GLY A 236 -10.09 14.03 16.66
CA GLY A 236 -11.41 14.35 17.19
C GLY A 236 -12.26 13.10 17.45
N ARG A 237 -12.12 12.04 16.66
CA ARG A 237 -12.81 10.76 16.88
C ARG A 237 -12.30 10.00 18.09
N ILE A 238 -10.99 9.99 18.30
CA ILE A 238 -10.36 9.33 19.45
C ILE A 238 -10.76 10.07 20.72
N GLU A 239 -10.59 11.40 20.76
CA GLU A 239 -10.97 12.23 21.92
C GLU A 239 -12.46 12.12 22.26
N ALA A 240 -13.34 12.00 21.26
CA ALA A 240 -14.77 11.80 21.48
C ALA A 240 -15.17 10.37 21.92
N SER A 241 -14.24 9.40 21.85
CA SER A 241 -14.47 8.01 22.26
C SER A 241 -13.79 7.63 23.58
N GLU A 242 -12.89 8.48 24.09
CA GLU A 242 -12.18 8.24 25.35
C GLU A 242 -13.13 8.47 26.56
N ASP A 243 -13.19 7.51 27.47
CA ASP A 243 -13.94 7.63 28.73
C ASP A 243 -13.12 8.35 29.82
N GLU A 244 -13.77 8.82 30.89
CA GLU A 244 -13.11 9.48 32.04
C GLU A 244 -12.02 8.60 32.68
N GLU A 245 -12.19 7.28 32.68
CA GLU A 245 -11.17 6.34 33.16
C GLU A 245 -9.96 6.26 32.23
N GLU A 246 -10.17 6.24 30.91
CA GLU A 246 -9.08 6.16 29.93
C GLU A 246 -8.26 7.44 29.91
N THR A 247 -8.92 8.59 30.00
CA THR A 247 -8.26 9.89 30.14
C THR A 247 -7.49 9.99 31.45
N PHE A 248 -8.05 9.53 32.57
CA PHE A 248 -7.33 9.46 33.85
C PHE A 248 -6.09 8.57 33.76
N ILE A 249 -6.20 7.40 33.14
CA ILE A 249 -5.06 6.49 32.89
C ILE A 249 -4.01 7.20 32.04
N LYS A 250 -4.43 7.90 30.97
CA LYS A 250 -3.61 8.72 30.05
C LYS A 250 -2.86 9.86 30.74
N ASP A 251 -3.42 10.42 31.80
CA ASP A 251 -2.78 11.48 32.56
C ASP A 251 -1.86 10.95 33.68
N THR A 252 -2.23 9.84 34.33
CA THR A 252 -1.48 9.31 35.49
C THR A 252 -0.30 8.41 35.15
N LEU A 253 -0.39 7.59 34.09
CA LEU A 253 0.70 6.66 33.72
C LEU A 253 1.81 7.31 32.89
N TYR A 254 1.51 8.39 32.18
CA TYR A 254 2.32 8.85 31.05
C TYR A 254 3.18 10.09 31.35
N GLY A 255 3.14 10.56 32.60
CA GLY A 255 3.96 11.68 33.05
C GLY A 255 5.45 11.38 33.20
N ASP A 256 5.83 10.14 33.57
CA ASP A 256 7.21 9.84 33.98
C ASP A 256 7.82 8.52 33.46
N LYS A 257 7.09 7.63 32.76
CA LYS A 257 7.63 6.33 32.26
C LYS A 257 7.18 5.97 30.85
N TYR A 258 8.09 5.44 30.03
CA TYR A 258 7.79 4.88 28.70
C TYR A 258 7.06 3.54 28.86
N SER A 259 5.84 3.46 28.32
CA SER A 259 4.97 2.28 28.44
C SER A 259 5.08 1.31 27.25
N GLY A 260 5.61 1.79 26.12
CA GLY A 260 5.68 1.05 24.86
C GLY A 260 4.36 1.06 24.08
N ILE A 261 3.35 1.74 24.61
CA ILE A 261 2.03 1.92 24.01
C ILE A 261 2.00 3.16 23.12
N GLU A 262 2.95 4.08 23.33
CA GLU A 262 3.16 5.29 22.54
C GLU A 262 3.55 4.93 21.10
N LYS A 263 2.91 5.59 20.13
CA LYS A 263 3.18 5.47 18.70
C LYS A 263 3.29 6.86 18.08
N ASP A 264 4.09 6.95 17.03
CA ASP A 264 4.09 8.10 16.13
C ASP A 264 3.18 7.78 14.94
N LEU A 265 2.46 8.78 14.42
CA LEU A 265 1.67 8.65 13.20
C LEU A 265 2.26 9.58 12.13
N ILE A 266 2.57 9.03 10.96
CA ILE A 266 2.96 9.80 9.79
C ILE A 266 1.98 9.46 8.68
N VAL A 267 1.32 10.47 8.10
CA VAL A 267 0.37 10.31 7.00
C VAL A 267 0.93 10.97 5.75
N PHE A 268 1.00 10.21 4.65
CA PHE A 268 1.36 10.70 3.33
C PHE A 268 0.17 10.60 2.39
N GLU A 269 0.01 11.60 1.54
CA GLU A 269 -0.89 11.53 0.39
C GLU A 269 -0.11 11.48 -0.92
N ARG A 270 -0.69 10.84 -1.94
CA ARG A 270 -0.02 10.55 -3.21
C ARG A 270 0.46 11.79 -3.95
N ASP A 271 -0.28 12.90 -3.85
CA ASP A 271 0.04 14.17 -4.50
C ASP A 271 1.36 14.79 -4.00
N MET A 272 1.87 14.35 -2.84
CA MET A 272 3.19 14.77 -2.35
C MET A 272 4.33 14.19 -3.20
N ASP A 273 4.13 13.03 -3.82
CA ASP A 273 5.12 12.39 -4.67
C ASP A 273 4.43 11.69 -5.87
N PRO A 274 3.99 12.45 -6.87
CA PRO A 274 3.34 11.91 -8.07
C PRO A 274 4.32 11.20 -9.02
N LEU A 275 5.62 11.38 -8.84
CA LEU A 275 6.65 10.87 -9.74
C LEU A 275 7.00 9.42 -9.47
N THR A 276 7.20 9.04 -8.20
CA THR A 276 7.65 7.67 -7.85
C THR A 276 6.75 6.56 -8.43
N PRO A 277 5.42 6.66 -8.40
CA PRO A 277 4.56 5.63 -9.01
C PRO A 277 4.74 5.48 -10.52
N LEU A 278 5.16 6.53 -11.24
CA LEU A 278 5.33 6.49 -12.70
C LEU A 278 6.57 5.72 -13.11
N LEU A 279 7.60 5.68 -12.26
CA LEU A 279 8.88 5.02 -12.51
C LEU A 279 8.73 3.50 -12.55
N THR A 280 9.57 2.86 -13.36
CA THR A 280 9.63 1.40 -13.41
C THR A 280 10.21 0.86 -12.09
N GLN A 281 9.44 0.02 -11.38
CA GLN A 281 9.91 -0.63 -10.16
C GLN A 281 10.97 -1.71 -10.49
N LEU A 282 12.09 -1.73 -9.74
CA LEU A 282 13.23 -2.63 -9.96
C LEU A 282 13.45 -3.66 -8.84
N THR A 283 12.55 -3.71 -7.85
CA THR A 283 12.56 -4.78 -6.85
C THR A 283 11.93 -6.06 -7.40
N TYR A 284 12.19 -7.22 -6.79
CA TYR A 284 11.57 -8.46 -7.24
C TYR A 284 10.05 -8.39 -7.26
N SER A 285 9.42 -7.94 -6.16
CA SER A 285 7.97 -7.78 -6.10
C SER A 285 7.47 -6.67 -7.01
N GLY A 286 8.24 -5.60 -7.15
CA GLY A 286 7.91 -4.50 -8.05
C GLY A 286 7.87 -4.92 -9.51
N LEU A 287 8.86 -5.68 -10.00
CA LEU A 287 8.87 -6.16 -11.39
C LEU A 287 7.77 -7.19 -11.66
N LEU A 288 7.46 -8.06 -10.69
CA LEU A 288 6.32 -8.96 -10.83
C LEU A 288 5.01 -8.19 -10.99
N ASP A 289 4.83 -7.13 -10.20
CA ASP A 289 3.66 -6.27 -10.30
C ASP A 289 3.63 -5.44 -11.61
N GLU A 290 4.79 -4.98 -12.09
CA GLU A 290 4.91 -4.22 -13.35
C GLU A 290 4.66 -5.05 -14.61
N ILE A 291 5.09 -6.32 -14.62
CA ILE A 291 5.02 -7.19 -15.80
C ILE A 291 3.73 -7.99 -15.83
N TYR A 292 3.38 -8.62 -14.71
CA TYR A 292 2.24 -9.52 -14.62
C TYR A 292 1.08 -8.89 -13.85
N GLY A 293 1.36 -8.04 -12.86
CA GLY A 293 0.40 -7.62 -11.85
C GLY A 293 0.41 -8.61 -10.68
N LEU A 294 0.60 -8.08 -9.47
CA LEU A 294 0.66 -8.84 -8.24
C LEU A 294 -0.54 -8.47 -7.36
N SER A 295 -1.41 -9.44 -7.10
CA SER A 295 -2.53 -9.24 -6.19
C SER A 295 -2.06 -9.20 -4.73
N THR A 296 -2.87 -8.61 -3.86
CA THR A 296 -2.53 -8.48 -2.43
C THR A 296 -2.50 -9.82 -1.68
N ASP A 297 -3.14 -10.88 -2.21
CA ASP A 297 -3.03 -12.27 -1.72
C ASP A 297 -1.81 -13.03 -2.30
N GLY A 298 -0.94 -12.33 -3.03
CA GLY A 298 0.32 -12.85 -3.56
C GLY A 298 0.18 -13.69 -4.84
N LYS A 299 -0.95 -13.62 -5.56
CA LYS A 299 -1.08 -14.27 -6.87
C LYS A 299 -0.48 -13.39 -7.96
N VAL A 300 0.18 -14.04 -8.90
CA VAL A 300 0.77 -13.39 -10.08
C VAL A 300 -0.17 -13.62 -11.25
N ASN A 301 -0.71 -12.56 -11.86
CA ASN A 301 -1.69 -12.74 -12.93
C ASN A 301 -1.06 -13.45 -14.14
N GLY A 302 -1.85 -14.32 -14.79
CA GLY A 302 -1.38 -15.11 -15.93
C GLY A 302 -0.56 -16.35 -15.56
N LEU A 303 -0.30 -16.60 -14.27
CA LEU A 303 0.41 -17.80 -13.79
C LEU A 303 -0.47 -18.58 -12.79
N GLU A 304 -1.26 -19.53 -13.31
CA GLU A 304 -2.39 -20.15 -12.59
C GLU A 304 -2.06 -21.00 -11.34
N ASP A 305 -0.77 -21.22 -11.02
CA ASP A 305 -0.35 -22.03 -9.86
C ASP A 305 0.66 -21.34 -8.91
N VAL A 306 0.89 -20.03 -9.09
CA VAL A 306 1.89 -19.29 -8.29
C VAL A 306 1.19 -18.42 -7.25
N ALA A 307 1.38 -18.77 -5.98
CA ALA A 307 0.91 -17.99 -4.83
C ALA A 307 2.07 -17.69 -3.86
N LEU A 308 2.51 -16.44 -3.83
CA LEU A 308 3.68 -15.94 -3.12
C LEU A 308 3.29 -15.47 -1.71
N LYS A 309 3.30 -16.40 -0.74
CA LYS A 309 2.85 -16.13 0.63
C LYS A 309 4.02 -15.97 1.58
N TYR A 310 4.29 -14.74 2.02
CA TYR A 310 5.40 -14.42 2.94
C TYR A 310 5.41 -15.23 4.25
N ARG A 311 4.24 -15.74 4.69
CA ARG A 311 4.13 -16.55 5.92
C ARG A 311 4.65 -17.98 5.78
N THR A 312 4.61 -18.53 4.57
CA THR A 312 4.91 -19.94 4.29
C THR A 312 6.05 -20.10 3.30
N ASP A 313 6.41 -19.03 2.62
CA ASP A 313 7.47 -18.96 1.63
C ASP A 313 8.62 -18.08 2.15
N GLU A 314 9.59 -18.74 2.78
CA GLU A 314 10.79 -18.07 3.30
C GLU A 314 11.66 -17.46 2.19
N ILE A 315 11.60 -18.01 0.97
CA ILE A 315 12.41 -17.49 -0.15
C ILE A 315 11.80 -16.19 -0.62
N TRP A 316 10.47 -16.16 -0.83
CA TRP A 316 9.75 -14.93 -1.13
C TRP A 316 9.98 -13.85 -0.07
N ASP A 317 9.83 -14.18 1.21
CA ASP A 317 9.96 -13.21 2.30
C ASP A 317 11.33 -12.51 2.31
N ASN A 318 12.39 -13.27 1.99
CA ASN A 318 13.75 -12.76 1.92
C ASN A 318 14.04 -11.96 0.64
N LEU A 319 13.46 -12.35 -0.50
CA LEU A 319 13.85 -11.83 -1.82
C LEU A 319 12.94 -10.70 -2.35
N LYS A 320 11.68 -10.61 -1.92
CA LYS A 320 10.65 -9.73 -2.51
C LYS A 320 11.08 -8.26 -2.64
N PHE A 321 11.81 -7.73 -1.67
CA PHE A 321 12.25 -6.33 -1.65
C PHE A 321 13.69 -6.11 -2.13
N MET A 322 14.37 -7.15 -2.60
CA MET A 322 15.70 -7.01 -3.20
C MET A 322 15.59 -6.42 -4.60
N ASN A 323 16.61 -5.67 -5.03
CA ASN A 323 16.78 -5.32 -6.44
C ASN A 323 16.90 -6.60 -7.27
N PHE A 324 16.23 -6.62 -8.41
CA PHE A 324 16.14 -7.81 -9.26
C PHE A 324 17.52 -8.31 -9.74
N GLY A 325 18.45 -7.39 -10.03
CA GLY A 325 19.82 -7.72 -10.44
C GLY A 325 20.61 -8.50 -9.38
N ALA A 326 20.21 -8.42 -8.11
CA ALA A 326 20.83 -9.17 -7.02
C ALA A 326 20.21 -10.57 -6.79
N LEU A 327 19.10 -10.92 -7.45
CA LEU A 327 18.39 -12.18 -7.19
C LEU A 327 19.15 -13.41 -7.66
N GLY A 328 19.70 -13.39 -8.87
CA GLY A 328 20.39 -14.55 -9.46
C GLY A 328 21.50 -15.11 -8.57
N PRO A 329 22.47 -14.27 -8.11
CA PRO A 329 23.48 -14.69 -7.16
C PRO A 329 22.91 -15.25 -5.85
N GLN A 330 21.86 -14.64 -5.30
CA GLN A 330 21.22 -15.10 -4.06
C GLN A 330 20.51 -16.45 -4.23
N LEU A 331 19.75 -16.64 -5.31
CA LEU A 331 19.12 -17.91 -5.63
C LEU A 331 20.15 -19.02 -5.83
N ASN A 332 21.27 -18.72 -6.49
CA ASN A 332 22.38 -19.65 -6.66
C ASN A 332 23.04 -20.02 -5.32
N GLN A 333 23.21 -19.05 -4.40
CA GLN A 333 23.72 -19.32 -3.07
C GLN A 333 22.76 -20.21 -2.27
N MET A 334 21.46 -19.88 -2.28
CA MET A 334 20.42 -20.70 -1.64
C MET A 334 20.37 -22.12 -2.21
N ALA A 335 20.60 -22.28 -3.53
CA ALA A 335 20.68 -23.59 -4.18
C ALA A 335 21.88 -24.42 -3.70
N LYS A 336 23.06 -23.80 -3.58
CA LYS A 336 24.27 -24.45 -3.05
C LYS A 336 24.08 -24.85 -1.59
N ASP A 337 23.58 -23.94 -0.76
CA ASP A 337 23.31 -24.21 0.66
C ASP A 337 22.30 -25.35 0.84
N LEU A 338 21.32 -25.46 -0.06
CA LEU A 338 20.36 -26.55 -0.07
C LEU A 338 21.00 -27.87 -0.50
N GLN A 339 21.84 -27.84 -1.56
CA GLN A 339 22.56 -29.02 -2.02
C GLN A 339 23.51 -29.57 -0.94
N ASP A 340 24.24 -28.70 -0.24
CA ASP A 340 25.13 -29.09 0.85
C ASP A 340 24.38 -29.80 1.99
N LYS A 341 23.13 -29.37 2.28
CA LYS A 341 22.26 -30.03 3.26
C LYS A 341 21.76 -31.40 2.79
N TYR A 342 21.53 -31.58 1.48
CA TYR A 342 21.23 -32.90 0.92
C TYR A 342 22.46 -33.81 0.96
N ASP A 343 23.63 -33.29 0.63
CA ASP A 343 24.88 -34.06 0.60
C ASP A 343 25.35 -34.49 1.99
N ALA A 344 24.94 -33.77 3.05
CA ALA A 344 25.15 -34.18 4.44
C ALA A 344 24.57 -35.58 4.73
N ARG A 345 23.56 -36.04 3.98
CA ARG A 345 23.05 -37.42 4.03
C ARG A 345 24.15 -38.47 3.78
N HIS A 346 25.03 -38.19 2.82
CA HIS A 346 26.12 -39.10 2.46
C HIS A 346 27.23 -39.15 3.51
N LYS A 347 27.24 -38.19 4.46
CA LYS A 347 28.20 -38.07 5.55
C LYS A 347 27.65 -38.58 6.90
N ALA A 348 26.39 -38.99 6.97
CA ALA A 348 25.77 -39.50 8.20
C ALA A 348 26.22 -40.95 8.46
N GLU A 349 26.98 -41.17 9.51
CA GLU A 349 27.54 -42.49 9.87
C GLU A 349 26.79 -43.12 11.06
N SER A 350 26.10 -42.31 11.87
CA SER A 350 25.34 -42.78 13.02
C SER A 350 23.83 -42.87 12.75
N VAL A 351 23.15 -43.79 13.46
CA VAL A 351 21.69 -43.92 13.42
C VAL A 351 20.98 -42.63 13.85
N GLY A 352 21.58 -41.86 14.76
CA GLY A 352 21.06 -40.56 15.21
C GLY A 352 21.05 -39.51 14.11
N GLU A 353 22.15 -39.39 13.34
CA GLU A 353 22.26 -38.45 12.21
C GLU A 353 21.32 -38.82 11.06
N ILE A 354 21.17 -40.12 10.77
CA ILE A 354 20.20 -40.60 9.77
C ILE A 354 18.77 -40.20 10.19
N LYS A 355 18.43 -40.38 11.48
CA LYS A 355 17.11 -40.00 11.99
C LYS A 355 16.87 -38.49 11.88
N GLN A 356 17.84 -37.67 12.27
CA GLN A 356 17.76 -36.20 12.12
C GLN A 356 17.60 -35.77 10.67
N PHE A 357 18.32 -36.39 9.74
CA PHE A 357 18.18 -36.11 8.32
C PHE A 357 16.78 -36.44 7.80
N VAL A 358 16.26 -37.64 8.13
CA VAL A 358 14.91 -38.07 7.73
C VAL A 358 13.83 -37.13 8.28
N GLU A 359 13.99 -36.65 9.51
CA GLU A 359 13.10 -35.64 10.11
C GLU A 359 13.12 -34.31 9.34
N SER A 360 14.30 -33.89 8.85
CA SER A 360 14.45 -32.64 8.08
C SER A 360 14.05 -32.74 6.60
N LEU A 361 13.98 -33.94 6.02
CA LEU A 361 13.84 -34.19 4.58
C LEU A 361 12.60 -33.52 3.97
N SER A 362 11.46 -33.57 4.66
CA SER A 362 10.21 -32.96 4.19
C SER A 362 10.35 -31.44 4.04
N SER A 363 11.03 -30.79 5.00
CA SER A 363 11.31 -29.35 4.95
C SER A 363 12.29 -28.99 3.83
N LEU A 364 13.31 -29.84 3.58
CA LEU A 364 14.25 -29.64 2.48
C LEU A 364 13.56 -29.76 1.11
N GLN A 365 12.66 -30.75 0.95
CA GLN A 365 11.86 -30.91 -0.27
C GLN A 365 10.94 -29.71 -0.51
N ALA A 366 10.30 -29.20 0.55
CA ALA A 366 9.48 -28.00 0.45
C ALA A 366 10.32 -26.79 0.01
N LYS A 367 11.50 -26.58 0.61
CA LYS A 367 12.45 -25.53 0.21
C LYS A 367 12.93 -25.70 -1.23
N GLN A 368 13.20 -26.93 -1.68
CA GLN A 368 13.58 -27.22 -3.06
C GLN A 368 12.46 -26.83 -4.04
N LYS A 369 11.20 -27.14 -3.69
CA LYS A 369 10.04 -26.75 -4.50
C LYS A 369 9.91 -25.23 -4.60
N LEU A 370 9.97 -24.52 -3.47
CA LEU A 370 9.91 -23.05 -3.44
C LEU A 370 11.06 -22.43 -4.25
N LEU A 371 12.28 -22.94 -4.09
CA LEU A 371 13.45 -22.45 -4.81
C LEU A 371 13.27 -22.62 -6.31
N LYS A 372 12.77 -23.78 -6.76
CA LYS A 372 12.44 -24.02 -8.17
C LYS A 372 11.41 -23.01 -8.70
N VAL A 373 10.35 -22.75 -7.93
CA VAL A 373 9.33 -21.74 -8.29
C VAL A 373 9.98 -20.38 -8.51
N HIS A 374 10.78 -19.90 -7.56
CA HIS A 374 11.43 -18.60 -7.68
C HIS A 374 12.49 -18.52 -8.79
N THR A 375 13.25 -19.59 -9.02
CA THR A 375 14.19 -19.66 -10.15
C THR A 375 13.45 -19.59 -11.48
N THR A 376 12.34 -20.32 -11.64
CA THR A 376 11.51 -20.26 -12.84
C THR A 376 10.89 -18.87 -13.01
N LEU A 377 10.30 -18.32 -11.95
CA LEU A 377 9.67 -17.00 -12.00
C LEU A 377 10.68 -15.89 -12.35
N SER A 378 11.88 -15.93 -11.74
CA SER A 378 12.97 -15.00 -12.05
C SER A 378 13.44 -15.16 -13.50
N SER A 379 13.48 -16.38 -14.04
CA SER A 379 13.85 -16.62 -15.44
C SER A 379 12.80 -16.07 -16.40
N ASN A 380 11.52 -16.22 -16.08
CA ASN A 380 10.42 -15.68 -16.87
C ASN A 380 10.45 -14.14 -16.90
N VAL A 381 10.67 -13.50 -15.73
CA VAL A 381 10.84 -12.04 -15.66
C VAL A 381 12.01 -11.58 -16.52
N LEU A 382 13.14 -12.29 -16.47
CA LEU A 382 14.31 -11.96 -17.30
C LEU A 382 13.99 -12.07 -18.79
N GLN A 383 13.27 -13.12 -19.20
CA GLN A 383 12.85 -13.30 -20.58
C GLN A 383 11.94 -12.15 -21.07
N GLU A 384 11.01 -11.69 -20.24
CA GLU A 384 10.15 -10.53 -20.53
C GLU A 384 10.97 -9.24 -20.65
N VAL A 385 11.88 -9.00 -19.71
CA VAL A 385 12.74 -7.81 -19.70
C VAL A 385 13.68 -7.76 -20.92
N GLU A 386 14.25 -8.90 -21.33
CA GLU A 386 15.23 -8.96 -22.42
C GLU A 386 14.59 -9.03 -23.82
N ASN A 387 13.45 -9.73 -23.96
CA ASN A 387 12.93 -10.12 -25.28
C ASN A 387 11.54 -9.54 -25.62
N ASN A 388 10.81 -8.96 -24.68
CA ASN A 388 9.48 -8.43 -24.97
C ASN A 388 9.55 -7.02 -25.57
N ALA A 389 9.31 -6.93 -26.88
CA ALA A 389 9.28 -5.67 -27.62
C ALA A 389 8.24 -4.67 -27.09
N SER A 390 7.12 -5.11 -26.50
CA SER A 390 6.12 -4.19 -25.94
C SER A 390 6.56 -3.53 -24.63
N ILE A 391 7.56 -4.11 -23.97
CA ILE A 391 8.15 -3.61 -22.73
C ILE A 391 9.31 -2.66 -23.04
N GLN A 392 10.14 -2.96 -24.06
CA GLN A 392 11.39 -2.25 -24.39
C GLN A 392 12.18 -1.82 -23.13
N PHE A 393 12.33 -2.74 -22.17
CA PHE A 393 12.69 -2.42 -20.78
C PHE A 393 13.92 -1.51 -20.65
N ASN A 394 15.03 -1.89 -21.28
CA ASN A 394 16.29 -1.16 -21.18
C ASN A 394 16.19 0.25 -21.75
N ARG A 395 15.50 0.42 -22.90
CA ARG A 395 15.34 1.73 -23.53
C ARG A 395 14.42 2.64 -22.72
N ILE A 396 13.33 2.10 -22.17
CA ILE A 396 12.46 2.85 -21.27
C ILE A 396 13.22 3.27 -20.01
N LEU A 397 13.98 2.37 -19.40
CA LEU A 397 14.74 2.66 -18.19
C LEU A 397 15.81 3.73 -18.43
N GLU A 398 16.51 3.66 -19.57
CA GLU A 398 17.48 4.68 -19.99
C GLU A 398 16.79 6.04 -20.22
N LEU A 399 15.63 6.06 -20.86
CA LEU A 399 14.86 7.30 -21.05
C LEU A 399 14.38 7.88 -19.71
N GLU A 400 13.84 7.05 -18.81
CA GLU A 400 13.47 7.47 -17.45
C GLU A 400 14.67 8.11 -16.75
N GLN A 401 15.83 7.46 -16.74
CA GLN A 401 17.05 7.95 -16.11
C GLN A 401 17.52 9.28 -16.72
N ASN A 402 17.50 9.39 -18.06
CA ASN A 402 17.88 10.60 -18.79
C ASN A 402 16.95 11.79 -18.51
N LEU A 403 15.64 11.54 -18.36
CA LEU A 403 14.66 12.56 -17.96
C LEU A 403 14.91 13.03 -16.52
N LEU A 404 15.13 12.08 -15.60
CA LEU A 404 15.35 12.33 -14.17
C LEU A 404 16.63 13.13 -13.90
N LEU A 405 17.73 12.76 -14.56
CA LEU A 405 19.02 13.46 -14.46
C LEU A 405 19.01 14.82 -15.17
N GLY A 406 18.03 15.06 -16.05
CA GLY A 406 17.94 16.28 -16.85
C GLY A 406 18.95 16.30 -18.02
N ASN A 407 19.41 15.14 -18.47
CA ASN A 407 20.38 15.01 -19.57
C ASN A 407 19.78 15.43 -20.93
N LEU A 408 18.46 15.29 -21.08
CA LEU A 408 17.72 15.68 -22.28
C LEU A 408 17.13 17.07 -22.12
N ASP A 409 17.29 17.91 -23.13
CA ASP A 409 16.57 19.17 -23.21
C ASP A 409 15.09 18.93 -23.59
N HIS A 410 14.26 19.98 -23.57
CA HIS A 410 12.83 19.84 -23.89
C HIS A 410 12.58 19.24 -25.29
N ARG A 411 13.43 19.53 -26.28
CA ARG A 411 13.25 19.05 -27.64
C ARG A 411 13.63 17.58 -27.74
N SER A 412 14.81 17.20 -27.25
CA SER A 412 15.27 15.83 -27.25
C SER A 412 14.34 14.92 -26.46
N SER A 413 13.82 15.38 -25.30
CA SER A 413 12.79 14.63 -24.57
C SER A 413 11.53 14.39 -25.40
N CYS A 414 11.04 15.40 -26.13
CA CYS A 414 9.89 15.27 -27.02
C CYS A 414 10.18 14.31 -28.18
N ASP A 415 11.33 14.48 -28.84
CA ASP A 415 11.73 13.67 -30.00
C ASP A 415 11.84 12.18 -29.60
N SER A 416 12.43 11.85 -28.45
CA SER A 416 12.49 10.47 -27.94
C SER A 416 11.12 9.88 -27.63
N LEU A 417 10.17 10.67 -27.13
CA LEU A 417 8.80 10.20 -26.86
C LEU A 417 8.03 9.95 -28.18
N LEU A 418 8.19 10.83 -29.15
CA LEU A 418 7.57 10.68 -30.47
C LEU A 418 8.10 9.45 -31.22
N GLU A 419 9.40 9.18 -31.11
CA GLU A 419 10.00 7.96 -31.68
C GLU A 419 9.30 6.69 -31.18
N LEU A 420 9.09 6.57 -29.86
CA LEU A 420 8.37 5.44 -29.26
C LEU A 420 6.91 5.35 -29.72
N ILE A 421 6.24 6.49 -29.90
CA ILE A 421 4.86 6.54 -30.40
C ILE A 421 4.80 6.04 -31.85
N TYR A 422 5.72 6.50 -32.71
CA TYR A 422 5.73 6.19 -34.13
C TYR A 422 6.12 4.75 -34.44
N GLU A 423 6.98 4.14 -33.62
CA GLU A 423 7.31 2.72 -33.74
C GLU A 423 6.10 1.82 -33.48
N GLY A 424 5.18 2.25 -32.59
CA GLY A 424 3.95 1.52 -32.30
C GLY A 424 4.13 0.20 -31.53
N GLU A 425 5.35 -0.12 -31.08
CA GLU A 425 5.64 -1.34 -30.34
C GLU A 425 5.26 -1.23 -28.85
N VAL A 426 5.47 -0.05 -28.25
CA VAL A 426 5.26 0.18 -26.82
C VAL A 426 3.78 0.42 -26.51
N SER A 427 3.30 -0.22 -25.44
CA SER A 427 1.91 -0.05 -24.99
C SER A 427 1.58 1.39 -24.59
N LEU A 428 0.35 1.83 -24.86
CA LEU A 428 -0.15 3.17 -24.50
C LEU A 428 0.10 3.50 -23.03
N LYS A 429 -0.13 2.55 -22.11
CA LYS A 429 0.07 2.72 -20.67
C LYS A 429 1.50 3.17 -20.32
N ARG A 430 2.51 2.56 -20.97
CA ARG A 430 3.92 2.92 -20.74
C ARG A 430 4.25 4.29 -21.31
N ILE A 431 3.73 4.62 -22.49
CA ILE A 431 3.93 5.95 -23.08
C ILE A 431 3.28 7.03 -22.22
N LEU A 432 2.05 6.81 -21.74
CA LEU A 432 1.37 7.73 -20.83
C LEU A 432 2.18 7.98 -19.54
N ARG A 433 2.82 6.94 -18.97
CA ARG A 433 3.74 7.12 -17.83
C ARG A 433 4.93 7.99 -18.19
N LEU A 434 5.55 7.76 -19.35
CA LEU A 434 6.72 8.51 -19.81
C LEU A 434 6.42 9.98 -20.12
N ILE A 435 5.27 10.29 -20.74
CA ILE A 435 4.88 11.70 -20.98
C ILE A 435 4.58 12.41 -19.66
N CYS A 436 3.96 11.73 -18.69
CA CYS A 436 3.71 12.30 -17.36
C CYS A 436 5.04 12.53 -16.62
N LEU A 437 5.95 11.56 -16.67
CA LEU A 437 7.29 11.69 -16.08
C LEU A 437 8.05 12.86 -16.69
N SER A 438 8.05 12.98 -18.02
CA SER A 438 8.67 14.10 -18.74
C SER A 438 8.07 15.45 -18.33
N SER A 439 6.73 15.53 -18.27
CA SER A 439 5.99 16.71 -17.83
C SER A 439 6.35 17.13 -16.39
N LEU A 440 6.37 16.19 -15.43
CA LEU A 440 6.75 16.46 -14.05
C LEU A 440 8.23 16.87 -13.93
N CYS A 441 9.13 16.16 -14.62
CA CYS A 441 10.56 16.47 -14.58
C CYS A 441 10.86 17.89 -15.06
N LYS A 442 10.11 18.36 -16.06
CA LYS A 442 10.30 19.66 -16.71
C LYS A 442 9.41 20.78 -16.16
N TYR A 443 8.60 20.50 -15.14
CA TYR A 443 7.58 21.44 -14.65
C TYR A 443 6.75 22.00 -15.81
N GLY A 444 6.12 21.08 -16.54
CA GLY A 444 5.31 21.35 -17.72
C GLY A 444 6.11 21.35 -19.02
N LEU A 445 5.49 20.78 -20.05
CA LEU A 445 6.04 20.76 -21.40
C LEU A 445 5.90 22.13 -22.08
N ARG A 446 6.69 22.39 -23.13
CA ARG A 446 6.45 23.56 -23.99
C ARG A 446 5.10 23.36 -24.70
N ASP A 447 4.31 24.42 -24.85
CA ASP A 447 2.95 24.31 -25.41
C ASP A 447 2.93 23.62 -26.78
N LYS A 448 3.90 23.94 -27.64
CA LYS A 448 4.06 23.29 -28.95
C LYS A 448 4.31 21.77 -28.86
N ASP A 449 5.07 21.32 -27.86
CA ASP A 449 5.43 19.91 -27.69
C ASP A 449 4.26 19.15 -27.06
N TYR A 450 3.57 19.79 -26.11
CA TYR A 450 2.35 19.28 -25.50
C TYR A 450 1.26 19.00 -26.54
N GLU A 451 0.94 19.99 -27.38
CA GLU A 451 -0.07 19.83 -28.44
C GLU A 451 0.36 18.80 -29.49
N LEU A 452 1.67 18.76 -29.81
CA LEU A 452 2.21 17.75 -30.72
C LEU A 452 2.02 16.34 -30.15
N ILE A 453 2.55 16.05 -28.95
CA ILE A 453 2.42 14.74 -28.30
C ILE A 453 0.95 14.34 -28.18
N LYS A 454 0.09 15.27 -27.77
CA LYS A 454 -1.35 15.02 -27.64
C LYS A 454 -1.97 14.59 -28.97
N ARG A 455 -1.66 15.29 -30.07
CA ARG A 455 -2.15 14.95 -31.41
C ARG A 455 -1.66 13.56 -31.84
N GLU A 456 -0.36 13.30 -31.76
CA GLU A 456 0.21 12.04 -32.24
C GLU A 456 -0.28 10.83 -31.43
N LEU A 457 -0.54 11.00 -30.12
CA LEU A 457 -1.17 9.97 -29.29
C LEU A 457 -2.61 9.66 -29.71
N ILE A 458 -3.41 10.69 -29.99
CA ILE A 458 -4.79 10.52 -30.45
C ILE A 458 -4.81 9.84 -31.82
N ASP A 459 -3.91 10.25 -32.72
CA ASP A 459 -3.80 9.67 -34.07
C ASP A 459 -3.34 8.20 -34.03
N SER A 460 -2.42 7.85 -33.11
CA SER A 460 -1.86 6.50 -33.02
C SER A 460 -2.73 5.51 -32.22
N TYR A 461 -3.39 5.98 -31.15
CA TYR A 461 -4.13 5.12 -30.21
C TYR A 461 -5.65 5.35 -30.20
N GLY A 462 -6.14 6.33 -30.97
CA GLY A 462 -7.56 6.61 -31.15
C GLY A 462 -8.12 7.68 -30.20
N ILE A 463 -9.34 8.12 -30.52
CA ILE A 463 -10.02 9.28 -29.89
C ILE A 463 -10.26 9.12 -28.39
N GLU A 464 -10.45 7.90 -27.89
CA GLU A 464 -10.66 7.62 -26.47
C GLU A 464 -9.47 8.05 -25.60
N THR A 465 -8.26 8.10 -26.18
CA THR A 465 -7.05 8.61 -25.53
C THR A 465 -7.19 10.08 -25.14
N CYS A 466 -7.99 10.86 -25.87
CA CYS A 466 -8.26 12.27 -25.56
C CYS A 466 -8.79 12.43 -24.13
N PHE A 467 -9.75 11.60 -23.72
CA PHE A 467 -10.32 11.65 -22.37
C PHE A 467 -9.33 11.24 -21.29
N GLN A 468 -8.39 10.34 -21.60
CA GLN A 468 -7.33 9.97 -20.66
C GLN A 468 -6.34 11.14 -20.49
N LEU A 469 -5.93 11.77 -21.60
CA LEU A 469 -5.03 12.92 -21.57
C LEU A 469 -5.66 14.11 -20.84
N GLU A 470 -6.94 14.39 -21.05
CA GLU A 470 -7.66 15.45 -20.32
C GLU A 470 -7.65 15.20 -18.80
N ARG A 471 -7.88 13.95 -18.36
CA ARG A 471 -7.78 13.61 -16.94
C ARG A 471 -6.35 13.81 -16.40
N LEU A 472 -5.35 13.36 -17.14
CA LEU A 472 -3.94 13.54 -16.76
C LEU A 472 -3.56 15.02 -16.69
N THR A 473 -4.12 15.87 -17.55
CA THR A 473 -3.95 17.32 -17.50
C THR A 473 -4.64 17.94 -16.28
N LEU A 474 -5.88 17.57 -15.99
CA LEU A 474 -6.61 18.06 -14.82
C LEU A 474 -5.96 17.65 -13.50
N SER A 475 -5.34 16.46 -13.45
CA SER A 475 -4.53 16.00 -12.31
C SER A 475 -3.14 16.64 -12.22
N GLY A 476 -2.73 17.43 -13.22
CA GLY A 476 -1.41 18.07 -13.26
C GLY A 476 -0.26 17.14 -13.66
N LEU A 477 -0.52 15.88 -14.03
CA LEU A 477 0.50 14.90 -14.44
C LEU A 477 1.01 15.15 -15.87
N PHE A 478 0.13 15.53 -16.79
CA PHE A 478 0.48 15.85 -18.19
C PHE A 478 0.01 17.26 -18.56
N SER A 479 0.92 18.24 -18.45
CA SER A 479 0.56 19.66 -18.59
C SER A 479 1.58 20.45 -19.40
N SER A 480 1.16 21.61 -19.91
CA SER A 480 2.02 22.58 -20.57
C SER A 480 2.34 23.77 -19.66
N LYS A 481 3.36 24.55 -20.00
CA LYS A 481 3.75 25.74 -19.21
C LYS A 481 2.61 26.76 -19.07
N SER A 482 1.75 26.91 -20.08
CA SER A 482 0.59 27.81 -19.98
C SER A 482 -0.52 27.24 -19.09
N LEU A 483 -0.78 25.94 -19.17
CA LEU A 483 -1.83 25.26 -18.39
C LEU A 483 -1.49 25.15 -16.90
N LEU A 484 -0.21 25.12 -16.52
CA LEU A 484 0.20 25.16 -15.12
C LEU A 484 -0.15 26.48 -14.41
N ALA A 485 -0.42 27.56 -15.16
CA ALA A 485 -0.90 28.80 -14.57
C ALA A 485 -2.39 28.72 -14.18
N THR A 486 -3.16 27.81 -14.80
CA THR A 486 -4.60 27.66 -14.59
C THR A 486 -4.95 26.43 -13.74
N HIS A 487 -4.13 25.39 -13.78
CA HIS A 487 -4.31 24.16 -13.02
C HIS A 487 -3.25 24.05 -11.92
N ASN A 488 -3.66 23.54 -10.75
CA ASN A 488 -2.71 23.29 -9.67
C ASN A 488 -1.75 22.18 -10.09
N SER A 489 -0.48 22.51 -10.17
CA SER A 489 0.60 21.54 -10.31
C SER A 489 0.94 20.92 -8.97
N ALA A 490 1.31 19.64 -8.95
CA ALA A 490 1.77 18.99 -7.73
C ALA A 490 3.04 19.65 -7.17
N TRP A 491 3.94 20.13 -8.03
CA TRP A 491 5.17 20.84 -7.66
C TRP A 491 5.28 22.17 -8.38
N ASN A 492 6.00 23.14 -7.81
CA ASN A 492 6.28 24.46 -8.38
C ASN A 492 7.70 24.60 -8.95
N LYS A 493 8.40 23.48 -9.08
CA LYS A 493 9.80 23.40 -9.51
C LYS A 493 10.00 22.16 -10.39
N GLU A 494 10.99 22.26 -11.27
CA GLU A 494 11.50 21.10 -12.00
C GLU A 494 12.04 20.05 -11.02
N TYR A 495 11.90 18.78 -11.37
CA TYR A 495 12.32 17.68 -10.49
C TYR A 495 13.80 17.76 -10.12
N ARG A 496 14.67 18.18 -11.06
CA ARG A 496 16.11 18.28 -10.80
C ARG A 496 16.45 19.25 -9.67
N TYR A 497 15.66 20.31 -9.52
CA TYR A 497 15.76 21.20 -8.37
C TYR A 497 15.44 20.41 -7.10
N ILE A 498 14.24 19.83 -7.00
CA ILE A 498 13.77 19.04 -5.85
C ILE A 498 14.80 17.95 -5.47
N SER A 499 15.31 17.24 -6.47
CA SER A 499 16.32 16.19 -6.34
C SER A 499 17.62 16.69 -5.73
N THR A 500 18.08 17.90 -6.09
CA THR A 500 19.26 18.52 -5.47
C THR A 500 19.01 18.78 -3.98
N TRP A 501 17.83 19.29 -3.63
CA TRP A 501 17.52 19.62 -2.24
C TRP A 501 17.39 18.40 -1.33
N LEU A 502 16.77 17.34 -1.85
CA LEU A 502 16.45 16.14 -1.10
C LEU A 502 17.42 14.98 -1.38
N ASP A 503 18.47 15.22 -2.18
CA ASP A 503 19.45 14.21 -2.60
C ASP A 503 18.77 12.95 -3.16
N THR A 504 17.70 13.09 -3.96
CA THR A 504 16.93 11.91 -4.43
C THR A 504 17.69 11.10 -5.46
N LEU A 505 18.67 11.71 -6.12
CA LEU A 505 19.60 11.08 -7.06
C LEU A 505 21.02 11.33 -6.54
N PRO A 506 21.47 10.61 -5.50
CA PRO A 506 22.80 10.81 -4.97
C PRO A 506 23.83 10.50 -6.06
N PRO A 507 24.91 11.31 -6.17
CA PRO A 507 25.94 11.08 -7.17
C PRO A 507 26.58 9.71 -6.97
N ILE A 508 26.91 9.09 -8.10
CA ILE A 508 27.74 7.90 -8.13
C ILE A 508 29.14 8.35 -7.71
N GLU A 509 29.61 7.95 -6.53
CA GLU A 509 31.01 8.18 -6.15
C GLU A 509 31.87 7.22 -6.98
N ASP A 510 32.71 7.76 -7.87
CA ASP A 510 33.66 6.97 -8.66
C ASP A 510 34.58 6.14 -7.74
N GLU A 511 34.88 4.91 -8.15
CA GLU A 511 35.73 3.92 -7.47
C GLU A 511 37.15 4.42 -7.09
N ALA A 512 37.54 5.63 -7.50
CA ALA A 512 38.86 6.20 -7.25
C ALA A 512 39.09 6.69 -5.79
N THR A 513 38.09 6.65 -4.91
CA THR A 513 38.22 7.06 -3.48
C THR A 513 38.04 5.90 -2.51
N GLU A 514 38.47 4.70 -2.89
CA GLU A 514 38.47 3.55 -1.99
C GLU A 514 39.36 3.76 -0.76
N VAL A 515 38.70 3.90 0.39
CA VAL A 515 39.21 3.35 1.63
C VAL A 515 39.19 1.82 1.46
N PRO A 516 40.27 1.06 1.72
CA PRO A 516 40.46 -0.33 1.23
C PRO A 516 39.49 -1.41 1.75
N ASN A 517 38.37 -1.04 2.41
CA ASN A 517 37.43 -1.95 3.05
C ASN A 517 35.95 -1.56 2.89
N LEU A 518 35.63 -0.59 2.02
CA LEU A 518 34.23 -0.21 1.72
C LEU A 518 33.88 -0.65 0.30
N LYS A 519 32.97 -1.62 0.19
CA LYS A 519 32.43 -2.13 -1.08
C LYS A 519 31.83 -0.98 -1.90
N SER A 520 31.95 -1.08 -3.23
CA SER A 520 31.50 -0.06 -4.19
C SER A 520 30.04 0.35 -4.00
N SER A 521 29.72 1.60 -4.35
CA SER A 521 28.37 2.20 -4.32
C SER A 521 27.36 1.50 -5.24
N HIS A 522 27.79 0.52 -6.04
CA HIS A 522 27.01 -0.22 -7.01
C HIS A 522 26.67 -1.66 -6.60
N ASP A 523 26.98 -2.08 -5.37
CA ASP A 523 26.54 -3.40 -4.89
C ASP A 523 25.01 -3.42 -4.78
N ALA A 524 24.34 -3.91 -5.83
CA ALA A 524 22.89 -4.07 -5.86
C ALA A 524 22.37 -4.97 -4.72
N ALA A 525 23.23 -5.81 -4.14
CA ALA A 525 22.88 -6.62 -2.97
C ALA A 525 23.02 -5.85 -1.65
N ASN A 526 23.91 -4.84 -1.57
CA ASN A 526 24.16 -4.04 -0.36
C ASN A 526 24.28 -2.54 -0.68
N PRO A 527 23.18 -1.89 -1.11
CA PRO A 527 23.22 -0.49 -1.50
C PRO A 527 23.47 0.42 -0.28
N ARG A 528 24.26 1.49 -0.45
CA ARG A 528 24.56 2.47 0.61
C ARG A 528 23.36 3.35 0.96
N ASP A 529 22.52 3.65 -0.03
CA ASP A 529 21.28 4.40 0.14
C ASP A 529 20.13 3.70 -0.61
N ALA A 530 18.90 4.16 -0.44
CA ALA A 530 17.70 3.48 -0.94
C ALA A 530 17.47 3.60 -2.47
N THR A 531 18.54 3.61 -3.28
CA THR A 531 18.53 3.84 -4.74
C THR A 531 18.14 2.61 -5.56
N PHE A 532 18.06 1.45 -4.92
CA PHE A 532 17.96 0.14 -5.55
C PHE A 532 16.57 -0.19 -6.13
N ALA A 533 15.53 0.55 -5.76
CA ALA A 533 14.15 0.23 -6.15
C ALA A 533 13.69 0.93 -7.45
N TYR A 534 14.31 2.06 -7.84
CA TYR A 534 13.84 2.90 -8.96
C TYR A 534 15.00 3.59 -9.69
N CYS A 535 15.66 2.91 -10.62
CA CYS A 535 16.71 3.48 -11.50
C CYS A 535 17.68 4.52 -10.88
N GLY A 536 18.06 4.35 -9.60
CA GLY A 536 18.91 5.28 -8.86
C GLY A 536 18.18 6.34 -8.01
N VAL A 537 16.89 6.54 -8.23
CA VAL A 537 16.00 7.45 -7.48
C VAL A 537 15.67 6.87 -6.11
N ILE A 538 15.73 7.74 -5.11
CA ILE A 538 15.16 7.54 -3.78
C ILE A 538 13.81 8.26 -3.73
N PRO A 539 12.70 7.56 -3.45
CA PRO A 539 11.37 8.16 -3.38
C PRO A 539 11.30 9.36 -2.44
N LEU A 540 10.48 10.36 -2.77
CA LEU A 540 10.33 11.54 -1.92
C LEU A 540 9.74 11.17 -0.56
N ALA A 541 8.81 10.19 -0.52
CA ALA A 541 8.27 9.66 0.73
C ALA A 541 9.38 9.17 1.68
N VAL A 542 10.40 8.48 1.14
CA VAL A 542 11.56 8.01 1.92
C VAL A 542 12.37 9.18 2.44
N ARG A 543 12.67 10.17 1.58
CA ARG A 543 13.40 11.37 2.00
C ARG A 543 12.62 12.13 3.06
N PHE A 544 11.33 12.37 2.88
CA PHE A 544 10.49 13.06 3.85
C PHE A 544 10.44 12.36 5.20
N VAL A 545 10.27 11.03 5.25
CA VAL A 545 10.38 10.28 6.51
C VAL A 545 11.77 10.42 7.11
N GLN A 546 12.83 10.33 6.29
CA GLN A 546 14.19 10.51 6.77
C GLN A 546 14.39 11.90 7.41
N LEU A 547 13.89 12.98 6.82
CA LEU A 547 14.03 14.35 7.35
C LEU A 547 13.47 14.55 8.75
N LEU A 548 12.51 13.72 9.15
CA LEU A 548 11.90 13.78 10.48
C LEU A 548 12.87 13.31 11.58
N TYR A 549 13.81 12.44 11.22
CA TYR A 549 14.71 11.75 12.17
C TYR A 549 16.19 12.06 11.94
N ASP A 550 16.61 12.20 10.68
CA ASP A 550 17.98 12.44 10.24
C ASP A 550 18.00 13.46 9.08
N ARG A 551 18.54 14.65 9.35
CA ARG A 551 18.63 15.74 8.36
C ARG A 551 19.99 15.86 7.67
N SER A 552 20.86 14.86 7.82
CA SER A 552 22.16 14.83 7.15
C SER A 552 22.05 15.02 5.64
N VAL A 553 20.98 14.51 5.02
CA VAL A 553 20.74 14.58 3.56
C VAL A 553 20.65 16.01 3.05
N ILE A 554 19.87 16.87 3.71
CA ILE A 554 19.69 18.28 3.29
C ILE A 554 20.93 19.12 3.61
N SER A 555 21.68 18.76 4.66
CA SER A 555 22.82 19.56 5.13
C SER A 555 23.93 19.74 4.08
N LYS A 556 24.05 18.83 3.11
CA LYS A 556 25.02 18.94 2.01
C LYS A 556 24.73 20.13 1.09
N ASN A 557 23.46 20.36 0.79
CA ASN A 557 23.02 21.31 -0.25
C ASN A 557 22.32 22.55 0.34
N TYR A 558 22.07 22.57 1.66
CA TYR A 558 21.45 23.70 2.36
C TYR A 558 22.35 24.21 3.50
N ALA A 559 23.20 25.19 3.18
CA ALA A 559 24.21 25.71 4.10
C ALA A 559 23.71 26.83 5.06
N SER A 560 22.50 27.38 4.87
CA SER A 560 22.01 28.48 5.69
C SER A 560 21.19 28.00 6.90
N GLN A 561 21.88 27.78 8.03
CA GLN A 561 21.34 27.81 9.40
C GLN A 561 20.50 26.63 9.93
N GLN A 562 20.58 25.43 9.34
CA GLN A 562 19.97 24.25 9.96
C GLN A 562 20.94 23.59 10.95
N PRO A 563 20.61 23.47 12.25
CA PRO A 563 21.40 22.61 13.13
C PRO A 563 21.31 21.17 12.62
N TYR A 564 22.42 20.45 12.69
CA TYR A 564 22.42 19.00 12.51
C TYR A 564 21.45 18.38 13.51
N ILE A 565 20.32 17.87 13.02
CA ILE A 565 19.27 17.27 13.84
C ILE A 565 19.27 15.78 13.55
N ILE A 566 19.74 15.01 14.54
CA ILE A 566 19.33 13.63 14.75
C ILE A 566 18.27 13.67 15.85
N SER A 567 17.09 13.14 15.58
CA SER A 567 15.98 13.10 16.53
C SER A 567 15.40 11.70 16.65
N ARG A 568 15.01 11.32 17.87
CA ARG A 568 14.24 10.09 18.14
C ARG A 568 12.73 10.28 17.93
N ARG A 569 12.25 11.52 18.03
CA ARG A 569 10.87 11.91 17.75
C ARG A 569 10.82 12.58 16.37
N PRO A 570 9.76 12.35 15.60
CA PRO A 570 9.70 12.98 14.29
C PRO A 570 9.50 14.50 14.45
N SER A 571 10.16 15.31 13.64
CA SER A 571 10.01 16.78 13.72
C SER A 571 10.21 17.49 12.37
N LEU A 572 9.34 18.45 12.10
CA LEU A 572 9.35 19.36 10.95
C LEU A 572 9.96 20.73 11.27
N ALA A 573 10.55 20.90 12.46
CA ALA A 573 11.11 22.19 12.87
C ALA A 573 11.99 22.79 11.76
N LYS A 574 11.73 24.01 11.29
CA LYS A 574 12.50 24.69 10.24
C LYS A 574 12.52 24.04 8.84
N THR A 575 11.63 23.10 8.51
CA THR A 575 11.49 22.58 7.12
C THR A 575 10.47 23.34 6.28
N GLY A 576 9.68 24.23 6.89
CA GLY A 576 8.65 25.03 6.20
C GLY A 576 9.10 25.70 4.89
N PRO A 577 10.24 26.43 4.87
CA PRO A 577 10.72 27.08 3.65
C PRO A 577 11.02 26.10 2.50
N LEU A 578 11.46 24.88 2.81
CA LEU A 578 11.71 23.85 1.79
C LEU A 578 10.40 23.42 1.13
N PHE A 579 9.38 23.11 1.93
CA PHE A 579 8.08 22.72 1.40
C PHE A 579 7.38 23.87 0.67
N GLU A 580 7.55 25.11 1.12
CA GLU A 580 7.09 26.30 0.39
C GLU A 580 7.75 26.43 -0.99
N GLN A 581 9.07 26.18 -1.10
CA GLN A 581 9.75 26.24 -2.38
C GLN A 581 9.33 25.14 -3.35
N ILE A 582 9.10 23.92 -2.84
CA ILE A 582 8.73 22.75 -3.67
C ILE A 582 7.26 22.82 -4.08
N TYR A 583 6.36 23.12 -3.14
CA TYR A 583 4.91 23.01 -3.33
C TYR A 583 4.17 24.35 -3.34
N GLY A 584 4.85 25.47 -3.10
CA GLY A 584 4.24 26.81 -3.00
C GLY A 584 3.50 27.10 -1.70
N ASN A 585 3.39 26.13 -0.80
CA ASN A 585 2.63 26.27 0.43
C ASN A 585 3.30 25.49 1.57
N ALA A 586 3.92 26.21 2.52
CA ALA A 586 4.54 25.61 3.70
C ALA A 586 3.53 24.84 4.57
N ASN A 587 2.27 25.28 4.58
CA ASN A 587 1.25 24.69 5.45
C ASN A 587 0.83 23.30 4.99
N LEU A 588 1.18 22.86 3.78
CA LEU A 588 0.89 21.51 3.27
C LEU A 588 1.43 20.42 4.17
N VAL A 589 2.50 20.70 4.91
CA VAL A 589 3.03 19.76 5.90
C VAL A 589 2.74 20.27 7.30
N HIS A 590 2.19 19.42 8.15
CA HIS A 590 1.74 19.76 9.49
C HIS A 590 2.28 18.77 10.53
N GLU A 591 2.68 19.28 11.69
CA GLU A 591 3.11 18.53 12.86
C GLU A 591 2.19 18.92 14.02
N GLU A 592 1.64 17.92 14.70
CA GLU A 592 0.76 18.08 15.86
C GLU A 592 1.20 17.10 16.96
N SER A 593 1.28 17.58 18.20
CA SER A 593 1.46 16.71 19.37
C SER A 593 0.11 16.50 20.07
N TRP A 594 -0.26 15.25 20.27
CA TRP A 594 -1.54 14.85 20.84
C TRP A 594 -1.50 14.69 22.36
N LEU A 595 -0.30 14.67 22.95
CA LEU A 595 -0.12 14.73 24.39
C LEU A 595 0.00 16.18 24.84
N LEU A 596 -0.70 16.54 25.93
CA LEU A 596 -0.57 17.85 26.56
C LEU A 596 0.87 18.07 27.00
N ASP A 597 1.38 19.29 26.79
CA ASP A 597 2.59 19.79 27.45
C ASP A 597 2.35 19.75 28.96
N LEU A 598 2.66 18.62 29.60
CA LEU A 598 2.72 18.52 31.04
C LEU A 598 3.66 19.63 31.52
N LYS A 599 3.08 20.60 32.23
CA LYS A 599 3.71 21.85 32.69
C LYS A 599 5.20 21.64 32.93
N LYS A 600 6.04 22.37 32.19
CA LYS A 600 7.52 22.35 32.22
C LYS A 600 8.08 22.36 33.66
N ASN A 601 8.12 21.21 34.32
CA ASN A 601 8.90 21.04 35.54
C ASN A 601 10.36 20.92 35.12
N LYS A 602 11.14 21.94 35.48
CA LYS A 602 12.57 22.17 35.13
C LYS A 602 13.54 21.08 35.62
N LYS A 603 13.06 19.92 36.06
CA LYS A 603 13.87 18.76 36.44
C LYS A 603 13.19 17.48 35.94
N ARG A 604 13.23 17.23 34.63
CA ARG A 604 13.08 15.85 34.12
C ARG A 604 14.33 15.08 34.52
N VAL A 605 14.25 14.32 35.62
CA VAL A 605 15.06 13.11 35.73
C VAL A 605 14.28 12.06 34.98
N THR A 606 14.75 11.64 33.81
CA THR A 606 14.17 10.54 33.06
C THR A 606 14.41 9.24 33.84
N ILE A 607 13.58 8.95 34.85
CA ILE A 607 13.69 7.71 35.64
C ILE A 607 12.96 6.61 34.87
N GLY A 608 13.75 5.86 34.10
CA GLY A 608 13.30 4.88 33.12
C GLY A 608 13.93 5.17 31.78
N GLN A 609 15.27 5.05 31.68
CA GLN A 609 15.90 5.01 30.37
C GLN A 609 15.28 3.87 29.58
N LYS A 610 14.67 4.22 28.45
CA LYS A 610 14.21 3.25 27.46
C LYS A 610 15.36 2.29 27.18
N ASP A 611 15.11 1.00 27.34
CA ASP A 611 16.11 0.00 27.01
C ASP A 611 16.52 0.21 25.55
N ASN A 612 17.83 0.34 25.27
CA ASN A 612 18.33 0.69 23.93
C ASN A 612 17.97 -0.37 22.87
N LYS A 613 17.33 -1.48 23.27
CA LYS A 613 16.89 -2.58 22.40
C LYS A 613 15.41 -2.54 22.01
N THR A 614 14.57 -1.72 22.65
CA THR A 614 13.12 -1.70 22.34
C THR A 614 12.81 -0.73 21.21
N SER A 615 12.27 -1.25 20.10
CA SER A 615 11.86 -0.45 18.94
C SER A 615 10.57 0.33 19.19
N ASP A 616 10.57 1.62 18.88
CA ASP A 616 9.37 2.46 18.79
C ASP A 616 8.58 2.17 17.53
N ILE A 617 7.28 2.01 17.65
CA ILE A 617 6.44 1.82 16.46
C ILE A 617 6.04 3.19 15.91
N THR A 618 6.29 3.37 14.62
CA THR A 618 5.80 4.50 13.83
C THR A 618 4.83 3.94 12.79
N ILE A 619 3.58 4.39 12.85
CA ILE A 619 2.56 4.06 11.87
C ILE A 619 2.74 5.00 10.69
N ILE A 620 2.98 4.45 9.50
CA ILE A 620 3.10 5.23 8.27
C ILE A 620 1.87 4.92 7.41
N ALA A 621 0.94 5.87 7.38
CA ALA A 621 -0.30 5.75 6.61
C ALA A 621 -0.15 6.37 5.22
N PHE A 622 -0.63 5.67 4.18
CA PHE A 622 -0.65 6.17 2.79
C PHE A 622 -2.08 6.36 2.31
N LEU A 623 -2.36 7.55 1.80
CA LEU A 623 -3.58 7.95 1.09
C LEU A 623 -3.29 8.08 -0.40
N GLY A 624 -4.10 7.44 -1.24
CA GLY A 624 -3.92 7.40 -2.69
C GLY A 624 -2.96 6.34 -3.19
N GLY A 625 -2.70 5.31 -2.37
CA GLY A 625 -1.90 4.15 -2.76
C GLY A 625 -0.40 4.28 -2.55
N VAL A 626 0.23 3.13 -2.34
CA VAL A 626 1.69 2.97 -2.20
C VAL A 626 2.19 1.88 -3.13
N THR A 627 3.41 2.03 -3.64
CA THR A 627 4.09 1.03 -4.47
C THR A 627 4.94 0.09 -3.62
N LEU A 628 5.23 -1.11 -4.12
CA LEU A 628 6.05 -2.08 -3.39
C LEU A 628 7.52 -1.64 -3.27
N GLY A 629 8.04 -0.91 -4.26
CA GLY A 629 9.37 -0.28 -4.17
C GLY A 629 9.45 0.81 -3.09
N GLU A 630 8.40 1.61 -2.87
CA GLU A 630 8.34 2.56 -1.74
C GLU A 630 8.40 1.83 -0.39
N ILE A 631 7.67 0.72 -0.25
CA ILE A 631 7.73 -0.11 0.97
C ILE A 631 9.14 -0.68 1.18
N ALA A 632 9.77 -1.20 0.12
CA ALA A 632 11.13 -1.72 0.17
C ALA A 632 12.14 -0.68 0.65
N THR A 633 12.06 0.53 0.11
CA THR A 633 12.99 1.64 0.40
C THR A 633 12.75 2.24 1.79
N LEU A 634 11.50 2.31 2.27
CA LEU A 634 11.18 2.70 3.65
C LEU A 634 11.65 1.68 4.68
N LYS A 635 11.57 0.38 4.36
CA LYS A 635 12.16 -0.67 5.21
C LYS A 635 13.68 -0.57 5.25
N PHE A 636 14.32 -0.26 4.14
CA PHE A 636 15.75 0.03 4.11
C PHE A 636 16.08 1.22 5.01
N LEU A 637 15.31 2.31 4.94
CA LEU A 637 15.46 3.47 5.82
C LEU A 637 15.31 3.08 7.31
N GLN A 638 14.35 2.22 7.65
CA GLN A 638 14.19 1.72 9.02
C GLN A 638 15.49 1.10 9.55
N ASN A 639 16.15 0.25 8.76
CA ASN A 639 17.41 -0.40 9.13
C ASN A 639 18.56 0.63 9.24
N LYS A 640 18.58 1.63 8.36
CA LYS A 640 19.54 2.74 8.41
C LYS A 640 19.40 3.57 9.68
N LEU A 641 18.16 3.91 10.06
CA LEU A 641 17.86 4.61 11.31
C LEU A 641 18.25 3.78 12.54
N GLN A 642 18.01 2.46 12.50
CA GLN A 642 18.44 1.55 13.55
C GLN A 642 19.96 1.56 13.74
N ALA A 643 20.73 1.58 12.65
CA ALA A 643 22.20 1.70 12.70
C ALA A 643 22.67 3.03 13.32
N MET A 644 21.84 4.09 13.27
CA MET A 644 22.07 5.38 13.92
C MET A 644 21.55 5.44 15.38
N ASN A 645 21.18 4.31 15.98
CA ASN A 645 20.52 4.21 17.30
C ASN A 645 19.15 4.91 17.38
N ILE A 646 18.47 5.03 16.25
CA ILE A 646 17.08 5.48 16.13
C ILE A 646 16.23 4.24 15.85
N ASN A 647 15.93 3.49 16.91
CA ASN A 647 15.24 2.21 16.80
C ASN A 647 13.74 2.39 16.52
N LYS A 648 13.38 2.59 15.25
CA LYS A 648 11.99 2.58 14.79
C LYS A 648 11.62 1.23 14.18
N ARG A 649 10.36 0.84 14.36
CA ARG A 649 9.67 -0.21 13.62
C ARG A 649 8.51 0.44 12.87
N PHE A 650 8.60 0.48 11.56
CA PHE A 650 7.56 1.00 10.69
C PHE A 650 6.46 -0.03 10.51
N ILE A 651 5.22 0.41 10.69
CA ILE A 651 4.02 -0.34 10.34
C ILE A 651 3.29 0.49 9.30
N PHE A 652 3.22 -0.04 8.09
CA PHE A 652 2.58 0.64 6.97
C PHE A 652 1.09 0.34 7.00
N VAL A 653 0.26 1.37 6.84
CA VAL A 653 -1.19 1.24 6.70
C VAL A 653 -1.59 1.94 5.40
N CYS A 654 -2.07 1.21 4.40
CA CYS A 654 -2.46 1.81 3.12
C CYS A 654 -3.89 1.45 2.73
N ASP A 655 -4.51 2.33 1.95
CA ASP A 655 -5.81 2.11 1.34
C ASP A 655 -5.76 1.06 0.21
N GLY A 656 -4.63 1.00 -0.51
CA GLY A 656 -4.34 0.01 -1.55
C GLY A 656 -2.89 0.05 -2.05
N ILE A 657 -2.55 -0.91 -2.91
CA ILE A 657 -1.27 -0.96 -3.64
C ILE A 657 -1.49 -0.43 -5.05
N ILE A 658 -0.55 0.39 -5.51
CA ILE A 658 -0.53 0.93 -6.87
C ILE A 658 0.80 0.63 -7.55
N ASN A 659 0.78 0.75 -8.87
CA ASN A 659 1.95 0.87 -9.73
C ASN A 659 1.67 1.94 -10.78
N GLY A 660 2.62 2.17 -11.68
CA GLY A 660 2.48 3.20 -12.70
C GLY A 660 1.28 3.01 -13.62
N THR A 661 0.83 1.78 -13.84
CA THR A 661 -0.37 1.50 -14.63
C THR A 661 -1.65 1.87 -13.88
N HIS A 662 -1.83 1.40 -12.64
CA HIS A 662 -3.02 1.72 -11.84
C HIS A 662 -3.11 3.20 -11.48
N TYR A 663 -1.98 3.90 -11.41
CA TYR A 663 -1.95 5.32 -11.06
C TYR A 663 -2.49 6.23 -12.16
N ILE A 664 -2.25 5.90 -13.43
CA ILE A 664 -2.66 6.73 -14.59
C ILE A 664 -4.04 6.36 -15.17
N GLN A 665 -4.65 5.27 -14.72
CA GLN A 665 -5.94 4.76 -15.22
C GLN A 665 -7.12 5.48 -14.57
#